data_AF-A0A0U1M7V4-F1
#
_entry.id   AF-A0A0U1M7V4-F1
#
_cell.length_a   1.000
_cell.length_b   1.000
_cell.length_c   1.000
_cell.angle_alpha   90.00
_cell.angle_beta   90.00
_cell.angle_gamma   90.00
#
_symmetry.space_group_name_H-M   'P 1'
#
loop_
_entity.id
_entity.type
_entity.pdbx_description
1 polymer ?
#
loop_
_entity_poly.entity_id
_entity_poly.type
_entity_poly.pdbx_seq_one_letter_code
_entity_poly.pdbx_strand_id
1 'polypeptide(L)'
;MGEAGFAASEHLLILRPFAWPDSWHDDLRRAFPTLQITALELDGRPLEESVPKDILAEATIIALGGRYLPLPESIPDIKFVHTFSAGADGFVKQPYITQTNLPLTTSSGIHGPPISEWVLLNWLVSSKHYNRLYEAQKSHEWVSREFGQFGVSDHVGERVGILGYGSIGLGRVAVAMGMQVIAYTASPRDTPESRKDRGYIVPGTGDADGTLPIEWHHGTTKEELRHFLSTTKLDHVVVSLPLTPATTNLFDREEFDAWSSSLSSAPGTRKGFLTNIARGKIVNTDALIDAVRSEKIRGAALDVTDPEPLPKDHPLWDVEGIQISPHISGYNSNMACSDAKDIPSPTRQHESPSITDPPRPDTPTSYQPHVAVTTFKDDESATSPSSIVSESPTPTAKNGLRPGIYAPTLAFFHTEKEDLDTKTTTKHAVRMVQAGIAGLVVHDTIGEVAHLSRPERKVLTKATRAALDSEGYNHIPLIVGCNAQSTRETVELCFEAQFSGAGYALVLPPFYYKEQCKSECLRVFFTDVADASPIPVLVYSFPGITGGVDINSDMMADLAQNHPNIVGCKLTCADMGKLNRIVSATRAVNRSFEAAEQKDCCRYGFVCLGGNADFLIQVLAGEGSGAVCGLANITPRACVNLFDLWSNGNYHDAASLQAAVARGDWLVTKSGIPGLKSLLQHYFGYGGYARKPLPRLSKQEEIILRESFQELINIELRLQ
;
A
#
# COMPACT_ATOMS: atom_id res chain seq x y z
N MET A 1 18.03 6.11 10.61
CA MET A 1 19.24 6.95 10.66
C MET A 1 19.18 7.90 9.46
N GLY A 2 19.16 9.23 9.70
CA GLY A 2 18.93 10.26 8.65
C GLY A 2 20.15 10.57 7.78
N GLU A 3 20.25 11.81 7.27
CA GLU A 3 21.14 12.21 6.17
C GLU A 3 22.66 12.26 6.39
N ALA A 4 23.16 11.69 7.48
CA ALA A 4 24.58 11.75 7.80
C ALA A 4 25.39 10.77 6.93
N GLY A 5 26.16 11.28 5.98
CA GLY A 5 27.16 10.48 5.26
C GLY A 5 28.26 10.00 6.22
N PHE A 6 28.42 8.69 6.35
CA PHE A 6 29.46 8.09 7.19
C PHE A 6 30.81 8.08 6.46
N ALA A 7 31.88 8.43 7.16
CA ALA A 7 33.23 8.24 6.65
C ALA A 7 33.62 6.75 6.70
N ALA A 8 34.60 6.33 5.89
CA ALA A 8 35.07 4.94 5.84
C ALA A 8 35.81 4.47 7.12
N SER A 9 35.94 5.33 8.13
CA SER A 9 36.64 5.08 9.40
C SER A 9 35.70 5.02 10.61
N GLU A 10 34.38 5.03 10.40
CA GLU A 10 33.41 5.05 11.50
C GLU A 10 33.10 3.66 12.03
N HIS A 11 32.88 3.55 13.34
CA HIS A 11 32.49 2.31 14.01
C HIS A 11 31.11 2.47 14.64
N LEU A 12 30.14 1.76 14.07
CA LEU A 12 28.79 1.62 14.60
C LEU A 12 28.70 0.42 15.55
N LEU A 13 28.50 0.72 16.82
CA LEU A 13 28.16 -0.26 17.85
C LEU A 13 26.65 -0.33 18.04
N ILE A 14 26.07 -1.48 17.73
CA ILE A 14 24.64 -1.75 17.89
C ILE A 14 24.41 -2.59 19.15
N LEU A 15 23.69 -2.03 20.10
CA LEU A 15 23.36 -2.65 21.38
C LEU A 15 21.90 -3.08 21.38
N ARG A 16 21.69 -4.37 21.09
CA ARG A 16 20.40 -4.98 20.80
C ARG A 16 19.72 -5.42 22.10
N PRO A 17 18.44 -5.09 22.32
CA PRO A 17 17.72 -5.51 23.52
C PRO A 17 17.24 -6.98 23.46
N PHE A 18 17.35 -7.62 22.30
CA PHE A 18 17.04 -9.03 22.05
C PHE A 18 17.81 -9.51 20.81
N ALA A 19 17.93 -10.82 20.62
CA ALA A 19 18.54 -11.41 19.43
C ALA A 19 17.83 -11.00 18.13
N TRP A 20 18.59 -10.51 17.15
CA TRP A 20 18.09 -10.18 15.81
C TRP A 20 18.33 -11.33 14.82
N PRO A 21 17.51 -11.44 13.75
CA PRO A 21 17.80 -12.34 12.64
C PRO A 21 19.14 -11.99 11.97
N ASP A 22 19.91 -13.01 11.57
CA ASP A 22 21.22 -12.81 10.90
C ASP A 22 21.09 -11.98 9.61
N SER A 23 19.96 -12.09 8.91
CA SER A 23 19.69 -11.33 7.68
C SER A 23 19.76 -9.82 7.87
N TRP A 24 19.41 -9.30 9.05
CA TRP A 24 19.48 -7.87 9.33
C TRP A 24 20.92 -7.35 9.41
N HIS A 25 21.83 -8.16 9.94
CA HIS A 25 23.25 -7.81 9.97
C HIS A 25 23.83 -7.77 8.55
N ASP A 26 23.44 -8.73 7.71
CA ASP A 26 23.87 -8.78 6.31
C ASP A 26 23.33 -7.60 5.49
N ASP A 27 22.09 -7.20 5.73
CA ASP A 27 21.50 -6.04 5.08
C ASP A 27 22.17 -4.73 5.50
N LEU A 28 22.50 -4.56 6.79
CA LEU A 28 23.25 -3.39 7.27
C LEU A 28 24.65 -3.32 6.67
N ARG A 29 25.38 -4.44 6.62
CA ARG A 29 26.71 -4.50 5.97
C ARG A 29 26.64 -4.20 4.48
N ARG A 30 25.57 -4.65 3.80
CA ARG A 30 25.36 -4.37 2.38
C ARG A 30 25.03 -2.90 2.13
N ALA A 31 24.20 -2.30 2.99
CA ALA A 31 23.80 -0.90 2.88
C ALA A 31 24.95 0.07 3.24
N PHE A 32 25.81 -0.31 4.20
CA PHE A 32 26.91 0.50 4.69
C PHE A 32 28.24 -0.27 4.65
N PRO A 33 28.76 -0.58 3.44
CA PRO A 33 29.93 -1.46 3.28
C PRO A 33 31.23 -0.87 3.83
N THR A 34 31.28 0.44 4.03
CA THR A 34 32.45 1.16 4.56
C THR A 34 32.39 1.38 6.08
N LEU A 35 31.29 1.00 6.74
CA LEU A 35 31.09 1.18 8.16
C LEU A 35 31.55 -0.09 8.90
N GLN A 36 32.39 0.05 9.92
CA GLN A 36 32.66 -1.06 10.83
C GLN A 36 31.41 -1.25 11.70
N ILE A 37 30.84 -2.45 11.72
CA ILE A 37 29.61 -2.73 12.48
C ILE A 37 29.87 -3.85 13.48
N THR A 38 29.68 -3.53 14.76
CA THR A 38 29.66 -4.51 15.86
C THR A 38 28.27 -4.54 16.46
N ALA A 39 27.67 -5.72 16.59
CA ALA A 39 26.38 -5.89 17.22
C ALA A 39 26.50 -6.80 18.45
N LEU A 40 26.07 -6.31 19.61
CA LEU A 40 26.08 -7.02 20.88
C LEU A 40 24.68 -7.05 21.47
N GLU A 41 24.37 -8.09 22.24
CA GLU A 41 23.12 -8.18 22.98
C GLU A 41 23.28 -7.59 24.38
N LEU A 42 22.25 -6.88 24.84
CA LEU A 42 22.19 -6.29 26.17
C LEU A 42 21.59 -7.29 27.16
N ASP A 43 22.17 -7.35 28.36
CA ASP A 43 21.67 -8.17 29.47
C ASP A 43 20.96 -7.34 30.56
N GLY A 44 20.76 -6.04 30.28
CA GLY A 44 20.09 -5.10 31.18
C GLY A 44 20.98 -4.44 32.23
N ARG A 45 22.29 -4.73 32.28
CA ARG A 45 23.25 -4.02 33.16
C ARG A 45 23.79 -2.75 32.49
N PRO A 46 24.46 -1.85 33.24
CA PRO A 46 25.17 -0.70 32.66
C PRO A 46 26.14 -1.11 31.54
N LEU A 47 26.37 -0.22 30.57
CA LEU A 47 27.14 -0.56 29.37
C LEU A 47 28.60 -0.92 29.70
N GLU A 48 29.19 -0.24 30.68
CA GLU A 48 30.58 -0.44 31.12
C GLU A 48 30.81 -1.79 31.81
N GLU A 49 29.73 -2.45 32.25
CA GLU A 49 29.76 -3.81 32.82
C GLU A 49 29.52 -4.89 31.77
N SER A 50 28.91 -4.53 30.64
CA SER A 50 28.31 -5.47 29.68
C SER A 50 29.02 -5.46 28.33
N VAL A 51 29.70 -4.38 27.99
CA VAL A 51 30.41 -4.18 26.73
C VAL A 51 31.91 -4.09 27.01
N PRO A 52 32.76 -4.82 26.25
CA PRO A 52 34.21 -4.69 26.35
C PRO A 52 34.68 -3.24 26.19
N LYS A 53 35.63 -2.82 27.04
CA LYS A 53 36.08 -1.41 27.13
C LYS A 53 36.72 -0.90 25.85
N ASP A 54 37.46 -1.76 25.16
CA ASP A 54 38.05 -1.51 23.84
C ASP A 54 36.98 -1.21 22.79
N ILE A 55 35.90 -2.02 22.74
CA ILE A 55 34.79 -1.83 21.80
C ILE A 55 34.04 -0.52 22.08
N LEU A 56 33.78 -0.19 23.35
CA LEU A 56 33.16 1.11 23.71
C LEU A 56 34.06 2.29 23.33
N ALA A 57 35.37 2.16 23.55
CA ALA A 57 36.30 3.24 23.28
C ALA A 57 36.47 3.53 21.78
N GLU A 58 36.41 2.50 20.94
CA GLU A 58 36.51 2.60 19.47
C GLU A 58 35.19 3.07 18.81
N ALA A 59 34.05 2.95 19.50
CA ALA A 59 32.75 3.28 18.93
C ALA A 59 32.62 4.78 18.65
N THR A 60 32.45 5.14 17.38
CA THR A 60 32.15 6.52 16.96
C THR A 60 30.64 6.78 16.90
N ILE A 61 29.82 5.72 16.83
CA ILE A 61 28.36 5.80 16.86
C ILE A 61 27.82 4.63 17.69
N ILE A 62 26.87 4.91 18.58
CA ILE A 62 26.18 3.86 19.35
C ILE A 62 24.68 3.88 19.02
N ALA A 63 24.13 2.76 18.59
CA ALA A 63 22.70 2.53 18.44
C ALA A 63 22.19 1.66 19.61
N LEU A 64 21.35 2.24 20.46
CA LEU A 64 21.00 1.72 21.77
C LEU A 64 19.52 1.32 21.87
N GLY A 65 19.26 0.05 22.18
CA GLY A 65 17.95 -0.45 22.60
C GLY A 65 17.76 -0.57 24.12
N GLY A 66 18.75 -0.18 24.92
CA GLY A 66 18.75 -0.23 26.38
C GLY A 66 18.36 1.08 27.07
N ARG A 67 18.38 1.07 28.42
CA ARG A 67 18.03 2.22 29.27
C ARG A 67 19.25 3.00 29.78
N TYR A 68 20.46 2.50 29.59
CA TYR A 68 21.70 3.12 30.08
C TYR A 68 22.48 3.71 28.90
N LEU A 69 22.75 5.02 28.97
CA LEU A 69 23.71 5.68 28.11
C LEU A 69 25.14 5.41 28.60
N PRO A 70 26.13 5.40 27.70
CA PRO A 70 27.53 5.24 28.08
C PRO A 70 28.03 6.41 28.95
N LEU A 71 28.92 6.11 29.88
CA LEU A 71 29.66 7.10 30.65
C LEU A 71 30.61 7.86 29.72
N PRO A 72 30.66 9.21 29.79
CA PRO A 72 31.49 10.04 28.89
C PRO A 72 32.95 9.60 28.75
N GLU A 73 33.55 9.15 29.84
CA GLU A 73 34.95 8.68 29.90
C GLU A 73 35.21 7.38 29.13
N SER A 74 34.16 6.60 28.81
CA SER A 74 34.26 5.30 28.16
C SER A 74 34.15 5.38 26.63
N ILE A 75 33.87 6.56 26.08
CA ILE A 75 33.51 6.80 24.67
C ILE A 75 34.23 8.05 24.13
N PRO A 76 35.58 8.06 24.09
CA PRO A 76 36.37 9.26 23.80
C PRO A 76 36.16 9.81 22.38
N ASP A 77 35.81 8.95 21.40
CA ASP A 77 35.69 9.30 19.98
C ASP A 77 34.23 9.33 19.46
N ILE A 78 33.25 9.29 20.38
CA ILE A 78 31.82 9.26 20.04
C ILE A 78 31.37 10.54 19.32
N LYS A 79 30.57 10.35 18.27
CA LYS A 79 29.90 11.45 17.57
C LYS A 79 28.48 11.66 18.05
N PHE A 80 27.74 10.57 18.24
CA PHE A 80 26.41 10.60 18.81
C PHE A 80 25.96 9.22 19.28
N VAL A 81 24.98 9.22 20.19
CA VAL A 81 24.21 8.05 20.57
C VAL A 81 22.81 8.15 19.95
N HIS A 82 22.33 7.07 19.36
CA HIS A 82 20.98 6.94 18.81
C HIS A 82 20.19 5.95 19.64
N THR A 83 18.97 6.32 20.02
CA THR A 83 18.06 5.43 20.77
C THR A 83 16.96 4.92 19.87
N PHE A 84 16.58 3.64 20.04
CA PHE A 84 15.43 3.06 19.32
C PHE A 84 14.08 3.58 19.83
N SER A 85 14.07 4.24 20.99
CA SER A 85 12.88 4.92 21.51
C SER A 85 12.62 6.22 20.75
N ALA A 86 11.34 6.59 20.60
CA ALA A 86 10.96 7.93 20.15
C ALA A 86 11.17 9.01 21.23
N GLY A 87 10.96 8.66 22.51
CA GLY A 87 11.10 9.57 23.65
C GLY A 87 12.47 9.48 24.31
N ALA A 88 12.94 10.60 24.89
CA ALA A 88 14.24 10.72 25.55
C ALA A 88 14.17 10.91 27.08
N ASP A 89 12.98 10.91 27.67
CA ASP A 89 12.73 11.28 29.07
C ASP A 89 13.49 10.40 30.09
N GLY A 90 13.67 9.11 29.79
CA GLY A 90 14.45 8.19 30.63
C GLY A 90 15.96 8.47 30.67
N PHE A 91 16.47 9.31 29.76
CA PHE A 91 17.91 9.53 29.59
C PHE A 91 18.39 10.89 30.10
N VAL A 92 17.49 11.87 30.29
CA VAL A 92 17.85 13.28 30.51
C VAL A 92 18.68 13.56 31.78
N LYS A 93 18.67 12.64 32.76
CA LYS A 93 19.42 12.77 34.02
C LYS A 93 20.75 12.01 34.03
N GLN A 94 21.11 11.33 32.95
CA GLN A 94 22.29 10.47 32.92
C GLN A 94 23.56 11.29 32.62
N PRO A 95 24.75 10.85 33.11
CA PRO A 95 26.01 11.56 32.94
C PRO A 95 26.30 12.01 31.51
N TYR A 96 26.01 11.16 30.51
CA TYR A 96 26.12 11.49 29.09
C TYR A 96 25.44 12.82 28.73
N ILE A 97 24.24 13.07 29.24
CA ILE A 97 23.46 14.29 28.97
C ILE A 97 23.86 15.43 29.91
N THR A 98 24.09 15.14 31.19
CA THR A 98 24.30 16.20 32.20
C THR A 98 25.73 16.74 32.25
N GLN A 99 26.71 15.99 31.73
CA GLN A 99 28.14 16.32 31.83
C GLN A 99 28.78 16.60 30.47
N THR A 100 28.05 16.43 29.36
CA THR A 100 28.58 16.61 28.01
C THR A 100 27.61 17.39 27.13
N ASN A 101 28.10 17.87 25.98
CA ASN A 101 27.27 18.42 24.91
C ASN A 101 27.17 17.45 23.71
N LEU A 102 27.39 16.15 23.95
CA LEU A 102 27.36 15.15 22.88
C LEU A 102 25.92 14.92 22.39
N PRO A 103 25.69 14.82 21.07
CA PRO A 103 24.35 14.60 20.53
C PRO A 103 23.72 13.27 20.98
N LEU A 104 22.45 13.35 21.37
CA LEU A 104 21.55 12.19 21.51
C LEU A 104 20.46 12.30 20.44
N THR A 105 20.22 11.23 19.70
CA THR A 105 19.15 11.15 18.70
C THR A 105 18.15 10.07 19.05
N THR A 106 16.92 10.20 18.57
CA THR A 106 15.81 9.28 18.84
C THR A 106 15.19 8.77 17.55
N SER A 107 14.38 7.73 17.66
CA SER A 107 13.55 7.24 16.56
C SER A 107 12.18 7.94 16.51
N SER A 108 12.16 9.26 16.68
CA SER A 108 10.92 10.03 16.57
C SER A 108 10.28 9.84 15.19
N GLY A 109 8.95 9.67 15.16
CA GLY A 109 8.16 9.54 13.94
C GLY A 109 8.02 8.12 13.37
N ILE A 110 8.81 7.13 13.83
CA ILE A 110 8.70 5.74 13.31
C ILE A 110 7.36 5.07 13.67
N HIS A 111 6.73 5.51 14.75
CA HIS A 111 5.49 4.95 15.29
C HIS A 111 4.22 5.66 14.79
N GLY A 112 4.33 6.59 13.83
CA GLY A 112 3.20 7.44 13.42
C GLY A 112 1.94 6.67 12.99
N PRO A 113 2.05 5.70 12.05
CA PRO A 113 0.89 4.93 11.59
C PRO A 113 0.16 4.14 12.71
N PRO A 114 0.81 3.26 13.50
CA PRO A 114 0.10 2.48 14.52
C PRO A 114 -0.51 3.37 15.61
N ILE A 115 0.15 4.48 15.98
CA ILE A 115 -0.38 5.44 16.94
C ILE A 115 -1.66 6.09 16.39
N SER A 116 -1.63 6.52 15.13
CA SER A 116 -2.79 7.17 14.49
C SER A 116 -3.98 6.22 14.37
N GLU A 117 -3.73 4.94 14.05
CA GLU A 117 -4.75 3.89 14.04
C GLU A 117 -5.34 3.66 15.43
N TRP A 118 -4.50 3.60 16.47
CA TRP A 118 -4.95 3.40 17.84
C TRP A 118 -5.80 4.58 18.35
N VAL A 119 -5.40 5.83 18.04
CA VAL A 119 -6.18 7.03 18.38
C VAL A 119 -7.56 6.97 17.71
N LEU A 120 -7.60 6.67 16.41
CA LEU A 120 -8.84 6.59 15.66
C LEU A 120 -9.75 5.46 16.15
N LEU A 121 -9.19 4.29 16.45
CA LEU A 121 -9.93 3.15 17.00
C LEU A 121 -10.67 3.54 18.27
N ASN A 122 -9.95 4.11 19.24
CA ASN A 122 -10.51 4.47 20.54
C ASN A 122 -11.53 5.61 20.44
N TRP A 123 -11.28 6.56 19.55
CA TRP A 123 -12.23 7.61 19.18
C TRP A 123 -13.55 7.04 18.65
N LEU A 124 -13.49 6.08 17.72
CA LEU A 124 -14.66 5.40 17.16
C LEU A 124 -15.37 4.50 18.17
N VAL A 125 -14.63 3.78 19.02
CA VAL A 125 -15.21 2.98 20.11
C VAL A 125 -16.04 3.87 21.03
N SER A 126 -15.54 5.08 21.31
CA SER A 126 -16.24 6.07 22.14
C SER A 126 -17.50 6.62 21.47
N SER A 127 -17.47 6.93 20.17
CA SER A 127 -18.61 7.56 19.47
C SER A 127 -19.68 6.61 18.98
N LYS A 128 -19.31 5.34 18.77
CA LYS A 128 -20.24 4.26 18.42
C LYS A 128 -20.67 3.45 19.64
N HIS A 129 -20.18 3.81 20.83
CA HIS A 129 -20.41 3.09 22.09
C HIS A 129 -20.15 1.58 21.97
N TYR A 130 -19.09 1.22 21.25
CA TYR A 130 -18.82 -0.17 20.88
C TYR A 130 -18.65 -1.07 22.10
N ASN A 131 -18.02 -0.59 23.18
CA ASN A 131 -17.86 -1.36 24.41
C ASN A 131 -19.21 -1.75 25.03
N ARG A 132 -20.19 -0.83 25.02
CA ARG A 132 -21.54 -1.12 25.53
C ARG A 132 -22.28 -2.10 24.62
N LEU A 133 -22.15 -1.95 23.30
CA LEU A 133 -22.71 -2.91 22.35
C LEU A 133 -22.09 -4.30 22.51
N TYR A 134 -20.79 -4.37 22.78
CA TYR A 134 -20.07 -5.61 22.99
C TYR A 134 -20.47 -6.31 24.30
N GLU A 135 -20.66 -5.56 25.40
CA GLU A 135 -21.18 -6.13 26.65
C GLU A 135 -22.65 -6.58 26.51
N ALA A 136 -23.48 -5.81 25.81
CA ALA A 136 -24.85 -6.23 25.49
C ALA A 136 -24.88 -7.52 24.64
N GLN A 137 -23.96 -7.65 23.69
CA GLN A 137 -23.79 -8.90 22.93
C GLN A 137 -23.44 -10.08 23.86
N LYS A 138 -22.53 -9.89 24.83
CA LYS A 138 -22.17 -10.94 25.81
C LYS A 138 -23.33 -11.31 26.73
N SER A 139 -24.15 -10.35 27.12
CA SER A 139 -25.36 -10.58 27.94
C SER A 139 -26.57 -11.03 27.12
N HIS A 140 -26.44 -11.15 25.80
CA HIS A 140 -27.51 -11.48 24.85
C HIS A 140 -28.68 -10.46 24.89
N GLU A 141 -28.36 -9.21 25.21
CA GLU A 141 -29.33 -8.12 25.26
C GLU A 141 -29.37 -7.37 23.92
N TRP A 142 -30.57 -7.19 23.39
CA TRP A 142 -30.78 -6.35 22.21
C TRP A 142 -30.95 -4.90 22.64
N VAL A 143 -29.98 -4.06 22.31
CA VAL A 143 -30.00 -2.64 22.67
C VAL A 143 -31.14 -1.91 21.92
N SER A 144 -31.85 -1.01 22.60
CA SER A 144 -33.05 -0.36 22.07
C SER A 144 -32.77 0.50 20.82
N ARG A 145 -33.79 0.70 19.98
CA ARG A 145 -33.69 1.64 18.84
C ARG A 145 -33.39 3.07 19.29
N GLU A 146 -33.87 3.48 20.45
CA GLU A 146 -33.60 4.81 21.01
C GLU A 146 -32.11 5.03 21.29
N PHE A 147 -31.40 4.00 21.77
CA PHE A 147 -29.94 4.06 21.92
C PHE A 147 -29.24 4.22 20.57
N GLY A 148 -29.67 3.50 19.53
CA GLY A 148 -29.11 3.66 18.19
C GLY A 148 -29.40 5.03 17.57
N GLN A 149 -30.56 5.61 17.85
CA GLN A 149 -31.02 6.86 17.24
C GLN A 149 -30.42 8.11 17.90
N PHE A 150 -30.11 8.05 19.19
CA PHE A 150 -29.63 9.22 19.97
C PHE A 150 -28.29 9.00 20.68
N GLY A 151 -27.77 7.76 20.68
CA GLY A 151 -26.52 7.41 21.36
C GLY A 151 -25.28 7.52 20.49
N VAL A 152 -25.35 7.31 19.17
CA VAL A 152 -24.13 7.30 18.32
C VAL A 152 -23.92 8.60 17.55
N SER A 153 -22.65 8.95 17.29
CA SER A 153 -22.29 10.12 16.47
C SER A 153 -21.27 9.79 15.39
N ASP A 154 -21.27 10.55 14.30
CA ASP A 154 -20.12 10.69 13.41
C ASP A 154 -19.25 11.89 13.84
N HIS A 155 -18.15 12.11 13.12
CA HIS A 155 -17.11 13.09 13.46
C HIS A 155 -16.95 14.18 12.40
N VAL A 156 -17.85 14.26 11.43
CA VAL A 156 -17.71 15.20 10.32
C VAL A 156 -17.88 16.61 10.84
N GLY A 157 -16.88 17.45 10.61
CA GLY A 157 -16.82 18.83 11.10
C GLY A 157 -16.39 18.98 12.56
N GLU A 158 -16.16 17.89 13.30
CA GLU A 158 -15.66 17.95 14.67
C GLU A 158 -14.22 18.46 14.72
N ARG A 159 -13.87 19.16 15.81
CA ARG A 159 -12.59 19.85 15.99
C ARG A 159 -11.66 19.02 16.85
N VAL A 160 -10.51 18.62 16.31
CA VAL A 160 -9.46 17.90 17.02
C VAL A 160 -8.25 18.78 17.28
N GLY A 161 -7.95 19.00 18.56
CA GLY A 161 -6.74 19.68 19.01
C GLY A 161 -5.62 18.67 19.24
N ILE A 162 -4.53 18.80 18.51
CA ILE A 162 -3.36 17.92 18.63
C ILE A 162 -2.24 18.69 19.33
N LEU A 163 -1.99 18.35 20.59
CA LEU A 163 -0.93 18.91 21.42
C LEU A 163 0.37 18.15 21.14
N GLY A 164 1.32 18.82 20.49
CA GLY A 164 2.52 18.19 19.95
C GLY A 164 2.33 17.74 18.50
N TYR A 165 1.68 18.58 17.67
CA TYR A 165 1.52 18.33 16.24
C TYR A 165 2.89 18.14 15.56
N GLY A 166 3.05 17.03 14.81
CA GLY A 166 4.32 16.62 14.20
C GLY A 166 4.23 15.23 13.58
N SER A 167 5.35 14.49 13.61
CA SER A 167 5.63 13.35 12.73
C SER A 167 4.73 12.11 12.91
N ILE A 168 3.86 12.10 13.92
CA ILE A 168 2.88 11.02 14.14
C ILE A 168 1.88 10.95 12.98
N GLY A 169 1.55 12.08 12.36
CA GLY A 169 0.71 12.12 11.16
C GLY A 169 -0.80 11.98 11.37
N LEU A 170 -1.25 12.07 12.63
CA LEU A 170 -2.67 12.02 12.99
C LEU A 170 -3.53 13.05 12.24
N GLY A 171 -2.99 14.22 11.92
CA GLY A 171 -3.70 15.26 11.18
C GLY A 171 -4.28 14.75 9.85
N ARG A 172 -3.53 13.91 9.11
CA ARG A 172 -3.99 13.32 7.84
C ARG A 172 -5.17 12.39 8.04
N VAL A 173 -5.12 11.56 9.07
CA VAL A 173 -6.18 10.62 9.41
C VAL A 173 -7.43 11.35 9.87
N ALA A 174 -7.28 12.40 10.69
CA ALA A 174 -8.39 13.23 11.14
C ALA A 174 -9.06 13.98 9.97
N VAL A 175 -8.30 14.57 9.05
CA VAL A 175 -8.87 15.21 7.84
C VAL A 175 -9.61 14.20 6.97
N ALA A 176 -9.08 12.97 6.82
CA ALA A 176 -9.75 11.91 6.07
C ALA A 176 -11.10 11.50 6.69
N MET A 177 -11.26 11.68 8.01
CA MET A 177 -12.51 11.47 8.75
C MET A 177 -13.49 12.67 8.67
N GLY A 178 -13.12 13.73 7.95
CA GLY A 178 -13.90 14.96 7.83
C GLY A 178 -13.77 15.90 9.02
N MET A 179 -12.78 15.70 9.90
CA MET A 179 -12.55 16.53 11.08
C MET A 179 -11.73 17.78 10.73
N GLN A 180 -11.85 18.81 11.57
CA GLN A 180 -11.05 20.03 11.52
C GLN A 180 -9.85 19.90 12.47
N VAL A 181 -8.63 19.95 11.93
CA VAL A 181 -7.40 19.80 12.72
C VAL A 181 -6.92 21.15 13.23
N ILE A 182 -6.59 21.20 14.53
CA ILE A 182 -6.05 22.39 15.20
C ILE A 182 -4.74 21.98 15.85
N ALA A 183 -3.64 22.60 15.44
CA ALA A 183 -2.32 22.26 15.94
C ALA A 183 -1.98 23.11 17.18
N TYR A 184 -1.44 22.47 18.21
CA TYR A 184 -0.84 23.15 19.36
C TYR A 184 0.63 22.73 19.50
N THR A 185 1.54 23.71 19.50
CA THR A 185 2.99 23.48 19.50
C THR A 185 3.70 24.32 20.57
N ALA A 186 4.96 24.01 20.90
CA ALA A 186 5.69 24.74 21.92
C ALA A 186 6.11 26.17 21.48
N SER A 187 6.22 26.41 20.18
CA SER A 187 6.71 27.67 19.61
C SER A 187 5.82 28.11 18.46
N PRO A 188 5.72 29.42 18.16
CA PRO A 188 4.87 29.91 17.09
C PRO A 188 5.25 29.31 15.73
N ARG A 189 4.23 29.06 14.91
CA ARG A 189 4.33 28.45 13.56
C ARG A 189 3.61 29.32 12.53
N ASP A 190 3.99 30.59 12.48
CA ASP A 190 3.25 31.63 11.76
C ASP A 190 3.47 31.59 10.24
N THR A 191 4.55 30.95 9.78
CA THR A 191 4.92 30.87 8.36
C THR A 191 4.85 29.44 7.83
N PRO A 192 4.60 29.21 6.53
CA PRO A 192 4.64 27.89 5.92
C PRO A 192 5.95 27.14 6.21
N GLU A 193 7.10 27.83 6.13
CA GLU A 193 8.39 27.22 6.42
C GLU A 193 8.52 26.79 7.88
N SER A 194 8.01 27.59 8.82
CA SER A 194 8.01 27.21 10.22
C SER A 194 7.11 25.98 10.48
N ARG A 195 6.05 25.77 9.72
CA ARG A 195 5.10 24.65 9.91
C ARG A 195 5.63 23.31 9.40
N LYS A 196 6.66 23.32 8.57
CA LYS A 196 7.25 22.09 8.03
C LYS A 196 7.81 21.22 9.16
N ASP A 197 7.47 19.95 9.10
CA ASP A 197 8.07 18.94 9.95
C ASP A 197 9.32 18.37 9.26
N ARG A 198 10.43 18.41 10.00
CA ARG A 198 11.75 17.92 9.55
C ARG A 198 12.10 16.57 10.17
N GLY A 199 11.20 16.02 11.00
CA GLY A 199 11.32 14.69 11.56
C GLY A 199 11.14 13.60 10.49
N TYR A 200 11.49 12.37 10.86
CA TYR A 200 11.20 11.22 10.01
C TYR A 200 9.69 10.98 9.97
N ILE A 201 9.14 10.85 8.78
CA ILE A 201 7.73 10.51 8.55
C ILE A 201 7.71 9.26 7.68
N VAL A 202 6.87 8.29 8.04
CA VAL A 202 6.68 7.09 7.21
C VAL A 202 6.13 7.52 5.84
N PRO A 203 6.74 7.11 4.71
CA PRO A 203 6.32 7.52 3.37
C PRO A 203 4.82 7.34 3.13
N GLY A 204 4.17 8.32 2.50
CA GLY A 204 2.73 8.32 2.24
C GLY A 204 1.85 8.67 3.45
N THR A 205 2.45 8.94 4.63
CA THR A 205 1.75 9.34 5.85
C THR A 205 2.17 10.74 6.30
N GLY A 206 1.74 11.19 7.47
CA GLY A 206 2.22 12.47 8.02
C GLY A 206 1.67 13.74 7.36
N ASP A 207 2.23 14.87 7.74
CA ASP A 207 1.96 16.20 7.19
C ASP A 207 3.26 17.01 7.14
N ALA A 208 4.18 16.60 6.28
CA ALA A 208 5.53 17.18 6.20
C ALA A 208 5.51 18.70 5.94
N ASP A 209 4.53 19.19 5.18
CA ASP A 209 4.38 20.62 4.86
C ASP A 209 3.57 21.40 5.91
N GLY A 210 2.99 20.74 6.92
CA GLY A 210 2.17 21.38 7.95
C GLY A 210 0.95 22.11 7.38
N THR A 211 0.31 21.52 6.36
CA THR A 211 -0.78 22.17 5.59
C THR A 211 -2.17 21.80 6.06
N LEU A 212 -2.30 20.74 6.86
CA LEU A 212 -3.60 20.21 7.27
C LEU A 212 -4.29 20.99 8.40
N PRO A 213 -3.57 21.54 9.41
CA PRO A 213 -4.23 22.28 10.47
C PRO A 213 -4.85 23.57 9.93
N ILE A 214 -6.12 23.79 10.26
CA ILE A 214 -6.85 25.02 9.92
C ILE A 214 -6.47 26.19 10.84
N GLU A 215 -5.94 25.88 12.03
CA GLU A 215 -5.48 26.83 13.04
C GLU A 215 -4.21 26.32 13.69
N TRP A 216 -3.32 27.26 14.02
CA TRP A 216 -2.06 27.00 14.72
C TRP A 216 -2.02 27.83 15.99
N HIS A 217 -1.87 27.13 17.12
CA HIS A 217 -1.73 27.69 18.45
C HIS A 217 -0.39 27.27 19.04
N HIS A 218 0.09 28.02 20.02
CA HIS A 218 1.34 27.70 20.68
C HIS A 218 1.33 28.10 22.16
N GLY A 219 2.22 27.48 22.92
CA GLY A 219 2.46 27.81 24.31
C GLY A 219 3.17 26.71 25.07
N THR A 220 3.72 27.08 26.22
CA THR A 220 4.41 26.17 27.15
C THR A 220 3.92 26.35 28.59
N THR A 221 2.99 27.27 28.82
CA THR A 221 2.38 27.56 30.12
C THR A 221 0.95 27.04 30.23
N LYS A 222 0.47 26.84 31.45
CA LYS A 222 -0.93 26.45 31.69
C LYS A 222 -1.91 27.54 31.27
N GLU A 223 -1.55 28.80 31.43
CA GLU A 223 -2.35 29.96 31.02
C GLU A 223 -2.64 29.93 29.52
N GLU A 224 -1.60 29.69 28.70
CA GLU A 224 -1.73 29.59 27.25
C GLU A 224 -2.56 28.36 26.84
N LEU A 225 -2.37 27.22 27.53
CA LEU A 225 -3.19 26.04 27.29
C LEU A 225 -4.66 26.28 27.64
N ARG A 226 -4.95 26.91 28.78
CA ARG A 226 -6.33 27.27 29.17
C ARG A 226 -6.98 28.22 28.17
N HIS A 227 -6.21 29.19 27.66
CA HIS A 227 -6.69 30.07 26.59
C HIS A 227 -7.04 29.27 25.32
N PHE A 228 -6.16 28.36 24.90
CA PHE A 228 -6.41 27.47 23.78
C PHE A 228 -7.68 26.62 23.98
N LEU A 229 -7.80 25.91 25.10
CA LEU A 229 -8.94 25.04 25.41
C LEU A 229 -10.27 25.79 25.51
N SER A 230 -10.26 27.02 26.03
CA SER A 230 -11.46 27.85 26.23
C SER A 230 -11.95 28.54 24.95
N THR A 231 -11.09 28.73 23.95
CA THR A 231 -11.43 29.50 22.74
C THR A 231 -11.70 28.62 21.51
N THR A 232 -11.10 27.43 21.46
CA THR A 232 -11.07 26.63 20.22
C THR A 232 -12.20 25.61 20.08
N LYS A 233 -13.02 25.38 21.11
CA LYS A 233 -14.19 24.47 21.09
C LYS A 233 -13.84 23.07 20.57
N LEU A 234 -12.93 22.38 21.25
CA LEU A 234 -12.40 21.09 20.81
C LEU A 234 -13.33 19.95 21.22
N ASP A 235 -13.74 19.14 20.26
CA ASP A 235 -14.48 17.89 20.53
C ASP A 235 -13.52 16.78 20.98
N HIS A 236 -12.30 16.79 20.43
CA HIS A 236 -11.24 15.82 20.71
C HIS A 236 -9.95 16.55 21.06
N VAL A 237 -9.29 16.15 22.14
CA VAL A 237 -7.93 16.61 22.47
C VAL A 237 -7.00 15.41 22.49
N VAL A 238 -5.94 15.46 21.67
CA VAL A 238 -4.91 14.42 21.60
C VAL A 238 -3.59 14.94 22.14
N VAL A 239 -3.02 14.23 23.10
CA VAL A 239 -1.79 14.59 23.79
C VAL A 239 -0.65 13.70 23.28
N SER A 240 0.28 14.31 22.54
CA SER A 240 1.50 13.69 22.02
C SER A 240 2.77 14.46 22.42
N LEU A 241 2.75 15.04 23.63
CA LEU A 241 3.83 15.89 24.16
C LEU A 241 4.93 15.07 24.85
N PRO A 242 6.21 15.51 24.83
CA PRO A 242 7.22 14.92 25.70
C PRO A 242 6.92 15.20 27.18
N LEU A 243 7.34 14.32 28.08
CA LEU A 243 7.28 14.56 29.52
C LEU A 243 8.46 15.41 29.97
N THR A 244 8.15 16.59 30.48
CA THR A 244 9.09 17.61 30.97
C THR A 244 8.52 18.22 32.26
N PRO A 245 9.30 18.99 33.03
CA PRO A 245 8.75 19.75 34.15
C PRO A 245 7.57 20.66 33.74
N ALA A 246 7.60 21.24 32.54
CA ALA A 246 6.54 22.13 32.04
C ALA A 246 5.26 21.37 31.60
N THR A 247 5.40 20.11 31.17
CA THR A 247 4.27 19.28 30.71
C THR A 247 3.78 18.29 31.77
N THR A 248 4.38 18.28 32.96
CA THR A 248 3.91 17.45 34.08
C THR A 248 2.63 18.05 34.66
N ASN A 249 1.58 17.23 34.81
CA ASN A 249 0.23 17.64 35.21
C ASN A 249 -0.28 18.82 34.38
N LEU A 250 0.01 18.82 33.08
CA LEU A 250 -0.42 19.85 32.16
C LEU A 250 -1.95 19.93 32.08
N PHE A 251 -2.64 18.79 32.15
CA PHE A 251 -4.09 18.73 32.36
C PHE A 251 -4.40 18.49 33.84
N ASP A 252 -4.96 19.50 34.50
CA ASP A 252 -5.51 19.45 35.84
C ASP A 252 -6.95 20.02 35.85
N ARG A 253 -7.55 20.17 37.03
CA ARG A 253 -8.94 20.60 37.21
C ARG A 253 -9.27 21.88 36.45
N GLU A 254 -8.40 22.90 36.50
CA GLU A 254 -8.61 24.18 35.82
C GLU A 254 -8.59 24.06 34.29
N GLU A 255 -7.77 23.15 33.74
CA GLU A 255 -7.73 22.90 32.30
C GLU A 255 -9.00 22.20 31.82
N PHE A 256 -9.50 21.22 32.57
CA PHE A 256 -10.79 20.58 32.27
C PHE A 256 -11.97 21.54 32.42
N ASP A 257 -11.93 22.46 33.39
CA ASP A 257 -12.94 23.52 33.55
C ASP A 257 -12.94 24.49 32.38
N ALA A 258 -11.76 24.98 31.98
CA ALA A 258 -11.60 25.85 30.83
C ALA A 258 -12.11 25.19 29.55
N TRP A 259 -11.75 23.91 29.33
CA TRP A 259 -12.21 23.16 28.16
C TRP A 259 -13.73 22.95 28.18
N SER A 260 -14.29 22.47 29.28
CA SER A 260 -15.74 22.24 29.37
C SER A 260 -16.54 23.53 29.19
N SER A 261 -16.00 24.69 29.57
CA SER A 261 -16.68 25.97 29.43
C SER A 261 -16.81 26.46 27.98
N SER A 262 -15.94 25.99 27.07
CA SER A 262 -16.00 26.34 25.65
C SER A 262 -17.02 25.53 24.86
N LEU A 263 -17.43 24.39 25.42
CA LEU A 263 -18.39 23.47 24.84
C LEU A 263 -19.81 23.81 25.31
N SER A 264 -20.80 23.47 24.48
CA SER A 264 -22.19 23.77 24.82
C SER A 264 -22.64 23.02 26.09
N SER A 265 -23.46 23.69 26.90
CA SER A 265 -24.13 23.12 28.07
C SER A 265 -25.57 22.68 27.77
N ALA A 266 -26.03 22.81 26.52
CA ALA A 266 -27.38 22.43 26.14
C ALA A 266 -27.58 20.90 26.25
N PRO A 267 -28.76 20.43 26.68
CA PRO A 267 -29.06 19.00 26.70
C PRO A 267 -28.85 18.37 25.32
N GLY A 268 -28.14 17.22 25.28
CA GLY A 268 -27.84 16.51 24.03
C GLY A 268 -26.63 17.02 23.24
N THR A 269 -25.90 18.04 23.74
CA THR A 269 -24.63 18.45 23.11
C THR A 269 -23.46 17.62 23.63
N ARG A 270 -22.55 17.27 22.71
CA ARG A 270 -21.42 16.39 22.96
C ARG A 270 -20.36 17.10 23.82
N LYS A 271 -19.87 16.41 24.86
CA LYS A 271 -18.74 16.86 25.67
C LYS A 271 -17.42 16.44 25.03
N GLY A 272 -16.33 17.10 25.41
CA GLY A 272 -15.00 16.80 24.87
C GLY A 272 -14.50 15.42 25.29
N PHE A 273 -13.61 14.81 24.51
CA PHE A 273 -12.99 13.54 24.84
C PHE A 273 -11.47 13.59 24.66
N LEU A 274 -10.74 13.08 25.64
CA LEU A 274 -9.29 13.18 25.72
C LEU A 274 -8.62 11.92 25.18
N THR A 275 -7.45 12.04 24.55
CA THR A 275 -6.61 10.89 24.21
C THR A 275 -5.17 11.17 24.58
N ASN A 276 -4.59 10.35 25.45
CA ASN A 276 -3.20 10.45 25.86
C ASN A 276 -2.40 9.25 25.33
N ILE A 277 -1.49 9.53 24.41
CA ILE A 277 -0.55 8.58 23.79
C ILE A 277 0.91 8.91 24.15
N ALA A 278 1.11 9.84 25.09
CA ALA A 278 2.41 10.37 25.44
C ALA A 278 2.97 9.76 26.73
N ARG A 279 2.70 10.39 27.88
CA ARG A 279 3.10 9.90 29.21
C ARG A 279 1.98 10.15 30.21
N GLY A 280 1.76 9.21 31.13
CA GLY A 280 0.69 9.30 32.12
C GLY A 280 0.72 10.59 32.93
N LYS A 281 1.92 10.97 33.42
CA LYS A 281 2.17 12.18 34.22
C LYS A 281 1.88 13.52 33.53
N ILE A 282 1.50 13.53 32.26
CA ILE A 282 1.05 14.75 31.59
C ILE A 282 -0.39 15.11 32.00
N VAL A 283 -1.19 14.11 32.38
CA VAL A 283 -2.57 14.27 32.83
C VAL A 283 -2.63 13.90 34.30
N ASN A 284 -3.14 14.79 35.14
CA ASN A 284 -3.41 14.47 36.54
C ASN A 284 -4.57 13.45 36.59
N THR A 285 -4.26 12.23 37.02
CA THR A 285 -5.20 11.09 37.03
C THR A 285 -6.45 11.37 37.85
N ASP A 286 -6.33 11.98 39.03
CA ASP A 286 -7.47 12.28 39.90
C ASP A 286 -8.35 13.37 39.29
N ALA A 287 -7.74 14.41 38.71
CA ALA A 287 -8.49 15.46 38.01
C ALA A 287 -9.24 14.93 36.79
N LEU A 288 -8.65 13.96 36.07
CA LEU A 288 -9.30 13.28 34.95
C LEU A 288 -10.52 12.47 35.41
N ILE A 289 -10.37 11.66 36.47
CA ILE A 289 -11.46 10.87 37.06
C ILE A 289 -12.61 11.80 37.47
N ASP A 290 -12.30 12.89 38.17
CA ASP A 290 -13.26 13.92 38.55
C ASP A 290 -13.96 14.53 37.33
N ALA A 291 -13.21 14.88 36.28
CA ALA A 291 -13.76 15.53 35.08
C ALA A 291 -14.72 14.63 34.30
N VAL A 292 -14.44 13.31 34.22
CA VAL A 292 -15.33 12.34 33.58
C VAL A 292 -16.56 12.10 34.45
N ARG A 293 -16.39 11.85 35.76
CA ARG A 293 -17.52 11.59 36.68
C ARG A 293 -18.45 12.79 36.85
N SER A 294 -17.94 14.01 36.72
CA SER A 294 -18.73 15.25 36.76
C SER A 294 -19.22 15.71 35.38
N GLU A 295 -19.06 14.88 34.34
CA GLU A 295 -19.53 15.13 32.97
C GLU A 295 -18.99 16.44 32.34
N LYS A 296 -17.83 16.91 32.79
CA LYS A 296 -17.10 18.01 32.13
C LYS A 296 -16.59 17.57 30.76
N ILE A 297 -16.12 16.32 30.70
CA ILE A 297 -15.75 15.60 29.49
C ILE A 297 -16.50 14.26 29.45
N ARG A 298 -16.72 13.71 28.25
CA ARG A 298 -17.45 12.44 28.09
C ARG A 298 -16.60 11.20 28.35
N GLY A 299 -15.28 11.34 28.39
CA GLY A 299 -14.38 10.20 28.55
C GLY A 299 -12.95 10.47 28.09
N ALA A 300 -12.13 9.43 28.16
CA ALA A 300 -10.75 9.48 27.73
C ALA A 300 -10.22 8.13 27.22
N ALA A 301 -9.28 8.17 26.28
CA ALA A 301 -8.48 7.03 25.87
C ALA A 301 -7.04 7.20 26.37
N LEU A 302 -6.54 6.23 27.11
CA LEU A 302 -5.26 6.28 27.81
C LEU A 302 -4.42 5.08 27.37
N ASP A 303 -3.46 5.32 26.48
CA ASP A 303 -2.41 4.31 26.22
C ASP A 303 -1.34 4.32 27.31
N VAL A 304 -1.33 5.37 28.14
CA VAL A 304 -0.36 5.58 29.22
C VAL A 304 -1.08 6.02 30.48
N THR A 305 -0.56 5.67 31.65
CA THR A 305 -1.21 5.93 32.95
C THR A 305 -0.20 6.42 33.98
N ASP A 306 -0.67 7.00 35.09
CA ASP A 306 0.18 7.28 36.25
C ASP A 306 -0.57 6.82 37.51
N PRO A 307 -0.05 5.84 38.26
CA PRO A 307 1.20 5.08 38.04
C PRO A 307 1.13 4.08 36.86
N GLU A 308 2.28 3.74 36.27
CA GLU A 308 2.43 2.75 35.18
C GLU A 308 3.48 1.68 35.55
N PRO A 309 3.15 0.37 35.52
CA PRO A 309 1.85 -0.23 35.19
C PRO A 309 0.76 0.14 36.20
N LEU A 310 -0.49 0.20 35.73
CA LEU A 310 -1.64 0.57 36.54
C LEU A 310 -1.98 -0.55 37.57
N PRO A 311 -2.06 -0.27 38.88
CA PRO A 311 -2.44 -1.24 39.91
C PRO A 311 -3.83 -1.83 39.65
N LYS A 312 -4.03 -3.10 40.02
CA LYS A 312 -5.28 -3.84 39.75
C LYS A 312 -6.52 -3.26 40.45
N ASP A 313 -6.31 -2.59 41.57
CA ASP A 313 -7.31 -1.96 42.42
C ASP A 313 -7.45 -0.44 42.17
N HIS A 314 -6.80 0.07 41.13
CA HIS A 314 -6.82 1.48 40.82
C HIS A 314 -8.20 1.92 40.31
N PRO A 315 -8.79 3.02 40.82
CA PRO A 315 -10.17 3.44 40.50
C PRO A 315 -10.41 3.75 39.02
N LEU A 316 -9.35 4.06 38.27
CA LEU A 316 -9.41 4.35 36.83
C LEU A 316 -10.00 3.20 36.01
N TRP A 317 -9.87 1.94 36.47
CA TRP A 317 -10.48 0.78 35.83
C TRP A 317 -12.01 0.82 35.82
N ASP A 318 -12.60 1.48 36.81
CA ASP A 318 -14.05 1.46 37.05
C ASP A 318 -14.77 2.71 36.55
N VAL A 319 -14.04 3.67 35.93
CA VAL A 319 -14.65 4.90 35.42
C VAL A 319 -15.23 4.66 34.03
N GLU A 320 -16.56 4.70 33.93
CA GLU A 320 -17.25 4.61 32.64
C GLU A 320 -16.78 5.72 31.68
N GLY A 321 -16.54 5.36 30.42
CA GLY A 321 -16.02 6.29 29.40
C GLY A 321 -14.49 6.38 29.35
N ILE A 322 -13.77 5.72 30.26
CA ILE A 322 -12.30 5.58 30.17
C ILE A 322 -11.92 4.28 29.46
N GLN A 323 -11.04 4.40 28.48
CA GLN A 323 -10.43 3.29 27.72
C GLN A 323 -8.95 3.24 28.08
N ILE A 324 -8.43 2.07 28.42
CA ILE A 324 -7.05 1.91 28.90
C ILE A 324 -6.35 0.81 28.09
N SER A 325 -5.14 1.08 27.62
CA SER A 325 -4.23 0.07 27.08
C SER A 325 -2.82 0.20 27.67
N PRO A 326 -2.01 -0.88 27.67
CA PRO A 326 -0.73 -0.90 28.35
C PRO A 326 0.41 -0.41 27.45
N HIS A 327 0.34 0.85 27.02
CA HIS A 327 1.39 1.53 26.24
C HIS A 327 1.72 0.80 24.93
N ILE A 328 0.69 0.40 24.19
CA ILE A 328 0.81 -0.44 22.99
C ILE A 328 0.63 0.33 21.68
N SER A 329 0.21 1.60 21.71
CA SER A 329 -0.18 2.33 20.50
C SER A 329 0.95 2.46 19.47
N GLY A 330 2.21 2.40 19.91
CA GLY A 330 3.37 2.46 19.02
C GLY A 330 3.77 1.13 18.37
N TYR A 331 3.19 -0.01 18.76
CA TYR A 331 3.65 -1.34 18.32
C TYR A 331 2.91 -1.81 17.06
N ASN A 332 3.64 -2.49 16.18
CA ASN A 332 3.07 -3.25 15.08
C ASN A 332 3.97 -4.45 14.73
N SER A 333 3.40 -5.47 14.08
CA SER A 333 4.15 -6.68 13.66
C SER A 333 5.04 -6.45 12.43
N ASN A 334 4.78 -5.38 11.67
CA ASN A 334 5.46 -5.11 10.40
C ASN A 334 6.78 -4.34 10.56
N MET A 335 7.04 -3.70 11.71
CA MET A 335 8.31 -3.04 12.01
C MET A 335 9.47 -4.02 12.20
N ALA A 336 9.18 -5.30 12.43
CA ALA A 336 10.18 -6.39 12.37
C ALA A 336 10.40 -6.92 10.94
N CYS A 337 9.83 -6.28 9.90
CA CYS A 337 9.87 -6.79 8.54
C CYS A 337 9.96 -5.67 7.49
N SER A 338 10.57 -4.53 7.82
CA SER A 338 11.00 -3.58 6.79
C SER A 338 12.38 -3.98 6.31
N ASP A 339 12.46 -4.64 5.16
CA ASP A 339 13.71 -4.84 4.43
C ASP A 339 14.41 -3.48 4.28
N ALA A 340 15.70 -3.40 4.63
CA ALA A 340 16.50 -2.17 4.59
C ALA A 340 16.69 -1.55 3.19
N LYS A 341 15.94 -2.01 2.18
CA LYS A 341 16.06 -1.63 0.77
C LYS A 341 15.22 -0.41 0.37
N ASP A 342 14.26 0.00 1.22
CA ASP A 342 13.31 1.08 0.90
C ASP A 342 13.63 2.42 1.60
N ILE A 343 14.87 2.61 2.10
CA ILE A 343 15.33 3.91 2.61
C ILE A 343 16.10 4.61 1.47
N PRO A 344 15.56 5.67 0.84
CA PRO A 344 16.29 6.43 -0.16
C PRO A 344 17.55 7.05 0.47
N SER A 345 18.68 6.93 -0.21
CA SER A 345 19.92 7.61 0.18
C SER A 345 19.74 9.14 0.10
N PRO A 346 20.24 9.91 1.08
CA PRO A 346 20.06 11.36 1.11
C PRO A 346 21.20 12.07 0.39
N THR A 347 20.90 12.72 -0.74
CA THR A 347 21.84 13.56 -1.47
C THR A 347 21.74 15.02 -1.01
N ARG A 348 22.91 15.57 -0.63
CA ARG A 348 23.17 16.97 -0.24
C ARG A 348 22.46 17.98 -1.15
N GLN A 349 21.68 18.88 -0.57
CA GLN A 349 21.39 20.21 -1.16
C GLN A 349 21.91 21.31 -0.23
N HIS A 350 23.12 21.78 -0.50
CA HIS A 350 23.58 23.10 -0.08
C HIS A 350 23.84 23.90 -1.36
N GLU A 351 23.05 24.94 -1.61
CA GLU A 351 23.52 26.27 -2.04
C GLU A 351 22.33 27.24 -2.16
N SER A 352 22.46 28.41 -1.51
CA SER A 352 21.50 29.51 -1.51
C SER A 352 21.64 30.35 -2.80
N PRO A 353 20.57 30.90 -3.41
CA PRO A 353 20.68 31.61 -4.68
C PRO A 353 20.96 33.11 -4.50
N SER A 354 21.90 33.65 -5.28
CA SER A 354 21.99 35.07 -5.62
C SER A 354 21.31 35.35 -6.97
N ILE A 355 20.52 36.42 -7.00
CA ILE A 355 19.70 36.93 -8.11
C ILE A 355 20.55 37.33 -9.34
N THR A 356 20.16 36.90 -10.54
CA THR A 356 19.90 37.72 -11.77
C THR A 356 19.40 36.85 -12.94
N ASP A 357 18.57 37.46 -13.80
CA ASP A 357 17.66 36.96 -14.86
C ASP A 357 18.27 36.20 -16.08
N PRO A 358 17.44 35.59 -16.98
CA PRO A 358 17.61 34.23 -17.55
C PRO A 358 18.21 34.18 -18.98
N PRO A 359 18.61 32.99 -19.49
CA PRO A 359 17.76 32.31 -20.49
C PRO A 359 17.84 30.75 -20.60
N ARG A 360 16.71 30.18 -21.08
CA ARG A 360 16.43 28.90 -21.81
C ARG A 360 16.58 27.54 -21.09
N PRO A 361 15.54 26.67 -21.15
CA PRO A 361 15.56 25.36 -20.51
C PRO A 361 16.04 24.25 -21.45
N ASP A 362 17.11 23.57 -21.07
CA ASP A 362 17.39 22.19 -21.50
C ASP A 362 17.12 21.25 -20.31
N THR A 363 16.45 20.14 -20.60
CA THR A 363 16.10 18.95 -19.77
C THR A 363 15.07 19.09 -18.64
N PRO A 364 13.91 18.38 -18.69
CA PRO A 364 12.95 18.32 -17.59
C PRO A 364 13.27 17.19 -16.59
N THR A 365 13.18 17.55 -15.31
CA THR A 365 13.21 16.71 -14.11
C THR A 365 11.94 15.86 -13.96
N SER A 366 12.11 14.62 -13.49
CA SER A 366 11.07 13.61 -13.25
C SER A 366 10.06 14.03 -12.17
N TYR A 367 8.77 13.83 -12.44
CA TYR A 367 7.62 14.25 -11.63
C TYR A 367 6.98 13.04 -10.92
N GLN A 368 6.96 12.99 -9.58
CA GLN A 368 6.28 11.96 -8.79
C GLN A 368 4.99 12.49 -8.15
N PRO A 369 3.83 11.84 -8.37
CA PRO A 369 2.60 12.38 -7.77
C PRO A 369 1.79 11.30 -6.97
N HIS A 370 1.05 11.72 -5.91
CA HIS A 370 0.34 10.88 -4.91
C HIS A 370 -1.22 10.90 -4.98
N VAL A 371 -1.95 9.81 -5.25
CA VAL A 371 -3.43 9.73 -5.16
C VAL A 371 -3.86 8.83 -4.00
N ALA A 372 -4.88 9.32 -3.28
CA ALA A 372 -5.62 8.62 -2.26
C ALA A 372 -6.87 7.92 -2.85
N VAL A 373 -7.20 6.71 -2.38
CA VAL A 373 -8.40 5.95 -2.81
C VAL A 373 -9.34 5.64 -1.65
N THR A 374 -10.58 6.11 -1.75
CA THR A 374 -11.72 5.81 -0.86
C THR A 374 -12.45 4.51 -1.27
N THR A 375 -13.12 3.84 -0.32
CA THR A 375 -13.91 2.60 -0.54
C THR A 375 -15.33 2.73 0.05
N PHE A 376 -16.32 2.14 -0.63
CA PHE A 376 -17.70 1.94 -0.17
C PHE A 376 -17.92 0.46 0.20
N LYS A 377 -18.84 0.20 1.14
CA LYS A 377 -19.26 -1.12 1.66
C LYS A 377 -20.57 -1.59 1.01
N ASP A 378 -20.72 -2.92 0.88
CA ASP A 378 -22.00 -3.63 0.74
C ASP A 378 -22.13 -4.73 1.82
N ASP A 379 -23.38 -5.10 2.09
CA ASP A 379 -23.88 -5.86 3.24
C ASP A 379 -24.07 -7.38 3.00
N GLU A 380 -23.88 -8.10 4.11
CA GLU A 380 -24.41 -9.41 4.58
C GLU A 380 -24.69 -10.62 3.67
N SER A 381 -23.97 -11.72 3.95
CA SER A 381 -24.47 -12.91 4.71
C SER A 381 -23.87 -14.24 4.21
N ALA A 382 -23.19 -15.00 5.09
CA ALA A 382 -23.19 -16.47 5.14
C ALA A 382 -22.15 -17.01 6.16
N THR A 383 -22.69 -17.64 7.22
CA THR A 383 -22.23 -18.78 8.04
C THR A 383 -20.77 -19.25 8.01
N SER A 384 -20.21 -19.36 9.21
CA SER A 384 -18.92 -19.93 9.62
C SER A 384 -18.71 -21.42 9.28
N PRO A 385 -17.44 -21.83 9.07
CA PRO A 385 -16.85 -22.81 10.00
C PRO A 385 -15.38 -22.57 10.40
N SER A 386 -15.05 -23.24 11.50
CA SER A 386 -13.83 -23.41 12.29
C SER A 386 -12.45 -23.45 11.61
N SER A 387 -11.52 -22.71 12.25
CA SER A 387 -10.10 -23.01 12.56
C SER A 387 -9.28 -23.87 11.59
N ILE A 388 -8.46 -23.21 10.77
CA ILE A 388 -7.13 -23.69 10.34
C ILE A 388 -6.17 -22.50 10.36
N VAL A 389 -5.09 -22.62 11.12
CA VAL A 389 -3.94 -21.73 11.10
C VAL A 389 -3.19 -21.97 9.79
N SER A 390 -3.08 -20.98 8.90
CA SER A 390 -2.21 -21.06 7.72
C SER A 390 -1.47 -19.75 7.47
N GLU A 391 -0.18 -19.92 7.21
CA GLU A 391 0.85 -18.91 6.94
C GLU A 391 0.45 -17.84 5.92
N SER A 392 1.02 -16.65 6.08
CA SER A 392 0.88 -15.50 5.18
C SER A 392 1.25 -15.87 3.72
N PRO A 393 0.44 -15.49 2.71
CA PRO A 393 0.73 -15.82 1.32
C PRO A 393 1.95 -15.05 0.81
N THR A 394 2.91 -15.79 0.27
CA THR A 394 4.14 -15.26 -0.36
C THR A 394 3.81 -14.75 -1.77
N PRO A 395 4.32 -13.58 -2.22
CA PRO A 395 4.11 -13.11 -3.59
C PRO A 395 4.68 -14.05 -4.66
N THR A 396 3.92 -14.24 -5.74
CA THR A 396 4.15 -15.21 -6.82
C THR A 396 5.24 -14.80 -7.83
N ALA A 397 5.81 -13.59 -7.71
CA ALA A 397 6.80 -13.06 -8.64
C ALA A 397 8.15 -13.81 -8.66
N LYS A 398 8.35 -14.76 -7.73
CA LYS A 398 9.62 -15.50 -7.59
C LYS A 398 9.97 -16.42 -8.78
N ASN A 399 9.00 -16.78 -9.65
CA ASN A 399 9.21 -17.82 -10.68
C ASN A 399 9.21 -17.34 -12.15
N GLY A 400 9.11 -16.03 -12.42
CA GLY A 400 9.07 -15.50 -13.80
C GLY A 400 7.80 -15.88 -14.58
N LEU A 401 7.54 -15.20 -15.71
CA LEU A 401 6.43 -15.57 -16.60
C LEU A 401 6.86 -16.70 -17.54
N ARG A 402 6.01 -17.71 -17.68
CA ARG A 402 6.27 -18.87 -18.56
C ARG A 402 5.59 -18.72 -19.93
N PRO A 403 6.14 -19.35 -20.99
CA PRO A 403 5.43 -19.46 -22.26
C PRO A 403 4.07 -20.16 -22.13
N GLY A 404 3.08 -19.73 -22.91
CA GLY A 404 1.77 -20.35 -22.96
C GLY A 404 0.61 -19.40 -23.21
N ILE A 405 -0.60 -19.88 -22.91
CA ILE A 405 -1.85 -19.13 -23.11
C ILE A 405 -2.24 -18.42 -21.83
N TYR A 406 -2.47 -17.11 -21.93
CA TYR A 406 -2.97 -16.28 -20.85
C TYR A 406 -4.40 -15.85 -21.17
N ALA A 407 -5.31 -15.96 -20.20
CA ALA A 407 -6.70 -15.58 -20.38
C ALA A 407 -6.95 -14.18 -19.78
N PRO A 408 -7.29 -13.16 -20.60
CA PRO A 408 -7.77 -11.89 -20.09
C PRO A 408 -9.21 -12.05 -19.62
N THR A 409 -9.44 -12.11 -18.31
CA THR A 409 -10.75 -12.44 -17.74
C THR A 409 -11.75 -11.30 -17.90
N LEU A 410 -12.99 -11.66 -18.20
CA LEU A 410 -14.14 -10.74 -18.21
C LEU A 410 -14.50 -10.28 -16.78
N ALA A 411 -14.99 -9.05 -16.63
CA ALA A 411 -15.71 -8.62 -15.44
C ALA A 411 -17.18 -9.00 -15.55
N PHE A 412 -17.77 -9.62 -14.52
CA PHE A 412 -19.19 -9.98 -14.50
C PHE A 412 -19.99 -9.02 -13.62
N PHE A 413 -21.25 -8.81 -13.99
CA PHE A 413 -22.14 -7.86 -13.32
C PHE A 413 -23.52 -8.46 -13.09
N HIS A 414 -24.17 -8.05 -12.00
CA HIS A 414 -25.58 -8.34 -11.76
C HIS A 414 -26.46 -7.60 -12.77
N THR A 415 -27.43 -8.31 -13.35
CA THR A 415 -28.18 -7.86 -14.54
C THR A 415 -29.04 -6.62 -14.33
N GLU A 416 -29.47 -6.34 -13.10
CA GLU A 416 -30.37 -5.23 -12.79
C GLU A 416 -29.61 -3.94 -12.42
N LYS A 417 -28.62 -4.05 -11.54
CA LYS A 417 -27.92 -2.91 -10.95
C LYS A 417 -26.55 -2.61 -11.56
N GLU A 418 -26.04 -3.52 -12.39
CA GLU A 418 -24.69 -3.46 -12.96
C GLU A 418 -23.55 -3.52 -11.91
N ASP A 419 -23.87 -3.87 -10.66
CA ASP A 419 -22.88 -4.14 -9.59
C ASP A 419 -22.02 -5.36 -9.91
N LEU A 420 -20.80 -5.41 -9.37
CA LEU A 420 -19.87 -6.53 -9.59
C LEU A 420 -20.44 -7.87 -9.11
N ASP A 421 -20.40 -8.87 -9.99
CA ASP A 421 -20.64 -10.27 -9.64
C ASP A 421 -19.29 -10.99 -9.42
N THR A 422 -18.76 -10.85 -8.21
CA THR A 422 -17.48 -11.45 -7.80
C THR A 422 -17.56 -12.98 -7.74
N LYS A 423 -18.74 -13.55 -7.46
CA LYS A 423 -18.96 -14.99 -7.41
C LYS A 423 -18.81 -15.62 -8.81
N THR A 424 -19.41 -15.02 -9.82
CA THR A 424 -19.25 -15.48 -11.21
C THR A 424 -17.82 -15.24 -11.70
N THR A 425 -17.21 -14.10 -11.35
CA THR A 425 -15.81 -13.80 -11.69
C THR A 425 -14.85 -14.86 -11.15
N THR A 426 -14.93 -15.18 -9.87
CA THR A 426 -14.03 -16.15 -9.22
C THR A 426 -14.22 -17.57 -9.76
N LYS A 427 -15.47 -18.00 -9.95
CA LYS A 427 -15.78 -19.28 -10.61
C LYS A 427 -15.21 -19.35 -12.02
N HIS A 428 -15.30 -18.26 -12.78
CA HIS A 428 -14.76 -18.20 -14.13
C HIS A 428 -13.22 -18.29 -14.13
N ALA A 429 -12.55 -17.54 -13.26
CA ALA A 429 -11.10 -17.57 -13.12
C ALA A 429 -10.56 -18.98 -12.82
N VAL A 430 -11.18 -19.68 -11.88
CA VAL A 430 -10.82 -21.07 -11.54
C VAL A 430 -11.01 -22.01 -12.74
N ARG A 431 -12.13 -21.89 -13.48
CA ARG A 431 -12.37 -22.67 -14.71
C ARG A 431 -11.27 -22.47 -15.74
N MET A 432 -10.75 -21.25 -15.90
CA MET A 432 -9.65 -20.97 -16.83
C MET A 432 -8.39 -21.70 -16.40
N VAL A 433 -8.02 -21.61 -15.13
CA VAL A 433 -6.82 -22.27 -14.61
C VAL A 433 -6.90 -23.79 -14.70
N GLN A 434 -8.07 -24.37 -14.41
CA GLN A 434 -8.34 -25.81 -14.60
C GLN A 434 -8.23 -26.28 -16.07
N ALA A 435 -8.31 -25.36 -17.03
CA ALA A 435 -8.13 -25.66 -18.45
C ALA A 435 -6.66 -25.61 -18.91
N GLY A 436 -5.70 -25.36 -18.00
CA GLY A 436 -4.27 -25.45 -18.29
C GLY A 436 -3.62 -24.16 -18.79
N ILE A 437 -4.27 -23.01 -18.64
CA ILE A 437 -3.69 -21.71 -19.00
C ILE A 437 -2.43 -21.39 -18.17
N ALA A 438 -1.51 -20.63 -18.76
CA ALA A 438 -0.25 -20.21 -18.16
C ALA A 438 -0.42 -19.12 -17.10
N GLY A 439 -1.42 -18.25 -17.24
CA GLY A 439 -1.72 -17.16 -16.30
C GLY A 439 -3.00 -16.40 -16.63
N LEU A 440 -3.47 -15.59 -15.68
CA LEU A 440 -4.65 -14.74 -15.87
C LEU A 440 -4.24 -13.28 -16.06
N VAL A 441 -5.02 -12.56 -16.85
CA VAL A 441 -4.92 -11.10 -16.96
C VAL A 441 -6.25 -10.48 -16.52
N VAL A 442 -6.25 -9.69 -15.46
CA VAL A 442 -7.44 -8.96 -14.97
C VAL A 442 -7.31 -7.49 -15.36
N HIS A 443 -8.42 -6.79 -15.57
CA HIS A 443 -8.45 -5.38 -16.00
C HIS A 443 -7.81 -5.14 -17.37
N ASP A 444 -7.85 -6.15 -18.25
CA ASP A 444 -7.57 -5.97 -19.67
C ASP A 444 -8.75 -5.27 -20.38
N THR A 445 -8.57 -4.92 -21.65
CA THR A 445 -9.61 -4.27 -22.48
C THR A 445 -10.94 -5.01 -22.44
N ILE A 446 -10.92 -6.35 -22.58
CA ILE A 446 -12.15 -7.15 -22.54
C ILE A 446 -12.68 -7.39 -21.12
N GLY A 447 -11.85 -7.14 -20.09
CA GLY A 447 -12.27 -7.09 -18.70
C GLY A 447 -13.08 -5.84 -18.34
N GLU A 448 -13.45 -5.04 -19.35
CA GLU A 448 -14.22 -3.80 -19.19
C GLU A 448 -13.54 -2.77 -18.28
N VAL A 449 -12.20 -2.73 -18.27
CA VAL A 449 -11.43 -1.85 -17.38
C VAL A 449 -11.85 -0.38 -17.45
N ALA A 450 -12.28 0.09 -18.63
CA ALA A 450 -12.77 1.46 -18.82
C ALA A 450 -14.12 1.73 -18.12
N HIS A 451 -14.89 0.69 -17.77
CA HIS A 451 -16.16 0.81 -17.04
C HIS A 451 -16.02 0.57 -15.53
N LEU A 452 -14.84 0.18 -15.05
CA LEU A 452 -14.61 -0.16 -13.65
C LEU A 452 -14.03 1.04 -12.89
N SER A 453 -14.60 1.33 -11.74
CA SER A 453 -14.01 2.26 -10.77
C SER A 453 -12.77 1.64 -10.10
N ARG A 454 -11.90 2.49 -9.53
CA ARG A 454 -10.71 2.01 -8.79
C ARG A 454 -11.08 1.02 -7.66
N PRO A 455 -12.10 1.26 -6.81
CA PRO A 455 -12.52 0.29 -5.79
C PRO A 455 -12.94 -1.06 -6.39
N GLU A 456 -13.71 -1.06 -7.48
CA GLU A 456 -14.14 -2.27 -8.17
C GLU A 456 -12.96 -3.08 -8.72
N ARG A 457 -11.95 -2.38 -9.25
CA ARG A 457 -10.72 -3.02 -9.72
C ARG A 457 -10.01 -3.77 -8.59
N LYS A 458 -9.86 -3.14 -7.42
CA LYS A 458 -9.26 -3.78 -6.23
C LYS A 458 -10.06 -4.99 -5.77
N VAL A 459 -11.40 -4.87 -5.71
CA VAL A 459 -12.30 -5.97 -5.31
C VAL A 459 -12.16 -7.16 -6.25
N LEU A 460 -12.21 -6.96 -7.56
CA LEU A 460 -12.06 -8.03 -8.55
C LEU A 460 -10.70 -8.70 -8.49
N THR A 461 -9.61 -7.93 -8.41
CA THR A 461 -8.25 -8.48 -8.30
C THR A 461 -8.10 -9.33 -7.05
N LYS A 462 -8.52 -8.80 -5.88
CA LYS A 462 -8.42 -9.50 -4.59
C LYS A 462 -9.28 -10.77 -4.57
N ALA A 463 -10.51 -10.70 -5.09
CA ALA A 463 -11.38 -11.86 -5.18
C ALA A 463 -10.78 -12.94 -6.09
N THR A 464 -10.21 -12.54 -7.23
CA THR A 464 -9.58 -13.46 -8.19
C THR A 464 -8.37 -14.15 -7.56
N ARG A 465 -7.46 -13.38 -6.93
CA ARG A 465 -6.30 -13.94 -6.23
C ARG A 465 -6.72 -14.91 -5.13
N ALA A 466 -7.66 -14.51 -4.27
CA ALA A 466 -8.14 -15.34 -3.17
C ALA A 466 -8.75 -16.67 -3.67
N ALA A 467 -9.52 -16.64 -4.76
CA ALA A 467 -10.12 -17.84 -5.35
C ALA A 467 -9.07 -18.79 -5.96
N LEU A 468 -8.01 -18.25 -6.57
CA LEU A 468 -6.92 -19.08 -7.05
C LEU A 468 -6.15 -19.71 -5.86
N ASP A 469 -5.91 -18.94 -4.80
CA ASP A 469 -5.16 -19.43 -3.64
C ASP A 469 -5.94 -20.51 -2.89
N SER A 470 -7.25 -20.35 -2.71
CA SER A 470 -8.11 -21.34 -2.04
C SER A 470 -8.16 -22.67 -2.77
N GLU A 471 -7.97 -22.67 -4.10
CA GLU A 471 -7.96 -23.85 -4.95
C GLU A 471 -6.53 -24.39 -5.20
N GLY A 472 -5.52 -23.87 -4.50
CA GLY A 472 -4.12 -24.34 -4.61
C GLY A 472 -3.36 -23.82 -5.85
N TYR A 473 -3.92 -22.84 -6.57
CA TYR A 473 -3.32 -22.20 -7.74
C TYR A 473 -2.55 -20.92 -7.38
N ASN A 474 -1.97 -20.85 -6.18
CA ASN A 474 -1.13 -19.73 -5.75
C ASN A 474 0.01 -19.46 -6.74
N HIS A 475 0.62 -20.49 -7.33
CA HIS A 475 1.70 -20.37 -8.31
C HIS A 475 1.30 -19.75 -9.66
N ILE A 476 0.01 -19.63 -9.98
CA ILE A 476 -0.44 -19.09 -11.26
C ILE A 476 -0.27 -17.55 -11.26
N PRO A 477 0.45 -16.98 -12.24
CA PRO A 477 0.66 -15.54 -12.32
C PRO A 477 -0.66 -14.81 -12.59
N LEU A 478 -0.86 -13.75 -11.80
CA LEU A 478 -1.96 -12.80 -11.97
C LEU A 478 -1.38 -11.48 -12.49
N ILE A 479 -1.62 -11.20 -13.77
CA ILE A 479 -1.24 -9.96 -14.43
C ILE A 479 -2.42 -8.99 -14.31
N VAL A 480 -2.17 -7.74 -13.95
CA VAL A 480 -3.22 -6.74 -13.78
C VAL A 480 -3.00 -5.54 -14.70
N GLY A 481 -4.01 -5.22 -15.51
CA GLY A 481 -4.04 -4.00 -16.30
C GLY A 481 -3.98 -2.77 -15.40
N CYS A 482 -2.92 -1.98 -15.52
CA CYS A 482 -2.66 -0.76 -14.76
C CYS A 482 -2.75 0.49 -15.65
N ASN A 483 -3.69 0.48 -16.60
CA ASN A 483 -3.78 1.50 -17.64
C ASN A 483 -4.33 2.82 -17.09
N ALA A 484 -3.61 3.92 -17.32
CA ALA A 484 -4.06 5.29 -17.09
C ALA A 484 -3.41 6.25 -18.07
N GLN A 485 -3.90 7.49 -18.15
CA GLN A 485 -3.37 8.51 -19.08
C GLN A 485 -2.20 9.32 -18.50
N SER A 486 -1.95 9.23 -17.20
CA SER A 486 -0.82 9.90 -16.54
C SER A 486 0.14 8.89 -15.90
N THR A 487 1.42 9.24 -15.84
CA THR A 487 2.46 8.46 -15.15
C THR A 487 2.09 8.23 -13.68
N ARG A 488 1.68 9.30 -12.98
CA ARG A 488 1.14 9.26 -11.59
C ARG A 488 0.19 8.11 -11.38
N GLU A 489 -0.89 8.17 -12.16
CA GLU A 489 -2.05 7.33 -11.98
C GLU A 489 -1.70 5.88 -12.32
N THR A 490 -0.85 5.68 -13.32
CA THR A 490 -0.33 4.37 -13.70
C THR A 490 0.49 3.74 -12.58
N VAL A 491 1.39 4.51 -11.94
CA VAL A 491 2.20 4.04 -10.81
C VAL A 491 1.32 3.64 -9.62
N GLU A 492 0.32 4.45 -9.27
CA GLU A 492 -0.61 4.12 -8.18
C GLU A 492 -1.40 2.85 -8.46
N LEU A 493 -1.83 2.65 -9.70
CA LEU A 493 -2.50 1.43 -10.11
C LEU A 493 -1.59 0.20 -9.99
N CYS A 494 -0.28 0.34 -10.23
CA CYS A 494 0.68 -0.74 -9.99
C CYS A 494 0.80 -1.09 -8.49
N PHE A 495 0.84 -0.09 -7.60
CA PHE A 495 0.81 -0.31 -6.15
C PHE A 495 -0.50 -0.97 -5.71
N GLU A 496 -1.64 -0.44 -6.14
CA GLU A 496 -2.95 -1.03 -5.84
C GLU A 496 -3.08 -2.47 -6.34
N ALA A 497 -2.53 -2.76 -7.52
CA ALA A 497 -2.48 -4.10 -8.07
C ALA A 497 -1.66 -5.05 -7.18
N GLN A 498 -0.45 -4.65 -6.77
CA GLN A 498 0.38 -5.44 -5.86
C GLN A 498 -0.35 -5.71 -4.54
N PHE A 499 -0.90 -4.68 -3.88
CA PHE A 499 -1.65 -4.83 -2.63
C PHE A 499 -2.90 -5.70 -2.78
N SER A 500 -3.45 -5.80 -3.99
CA SER A 500 -4.60 -6.65 -4.29
C SER A 500 -4.22 -8.09 -4.69
N GLY A 501 -2.92 -8.42 -4.73
CA GLY A 501 -2.42 -9.76 -5.01
C GLY A 501 -1.93 -10.01 -6.44
N ALA A 502 -1.69 -8.96 -7.22
CA ALA A 502 -1.07 -9.08 -8.53
C ALA A 502 0.42 -9.42 -8.44
N GLY A 503 0.92 -10.22 -9.38
CA GLY A 503 2.35 -10.48 -9.54
C GLY A 503 3.00 -9.60 -10.61
N TYR A 504 2.22 -9.05 -11.54
CA TYR A 504 2.69 -8.29 -12.70
C TYR A 504 1.70 -7.20 -13.10
N ALA A 505 2.19 -6.11 -13.67
CA ALA A 505 1.39 -5.05 -14.27
C ALA A 505 1.39 -5.16 -15.80
N LEU A 506 0.27 -4.82 -16.44
CA LEU A 506 0.16 -4.67 -17.90
C LEU A 506 -0.24 -3.22 -18.21
N VAL A 507 0.55 -2.52 -19.03
CA VAL A 507 0.43 -1.06 -19.20
C VAL A 507 0.38 -0.66 -20.67
N LEU A 508 -0.73 -0.02 -21.08
CA LEU A 508 -0.88 0.65 -22.38
C LEU A 508 -0.15 2.00 -22.40
N PRO A 509 0.30 2.50 -23.57
CA PRO A 509 0.77 3.86 -23.68
C PRO A 509 -0.36 4.87 -23.41
N PRO A 510 -0.07 6.04 -22.82
CA PRO A 510 -1.03 7.13 -22.78
C PRO A 510 -1.31 7.60 -24.22
N PHE A 511 -2.58 7.86 -24.52
CA PHE A 511 -3.01 8.10 -25.90
C PHE A 511 -3.99 9.26 -26.07
N TYR A 512 -4.52 9.81 -24.98
CA TYR A 512 -5.45 10.94 -25.05
C TYR A 512 -4.75 12.20 -25.63
N TYR A 513 -3.52 12.47 -25.19
CA TYR A 513 -2.68 13.58 -25.65
C TYR A 513 -1.61 13.14 -26.66
N LYS A 514 -1.93 12.20 -27.55
CA LYS A 514 -0.99 11.57 -28.49
C LYS A 514 -0.27 12.55 -29.44
N GLU A 515 -0.88 13.70 -29.73
CA GLU A 515 -0.26 14.74 -30.56
C GLU A 515 0.90 15.43 -29.83
N GLN A 516 0.84 15.49 -28.49
CA GLN A 516 1.90 16.06 -27.64
C GLN A 516 2.86 14.98 -27.11
N CYS A 517 2.36 13.79 -26.75
CA CYS A 517 3.17 12.70 -26.21
C CYS A 517 3.65 11.76 -27.32
N LYS A 518 4.78 12.12 -27.93
CA LYS A 518 5.45 11.37 -29.01
C LYS A 518 6.45 10.34 -28.46
N SER A 519 7.29 9.77 -29.34
CA SER A 519 8.21 8.66 -29.02
C SER A 519 9.01 8.84 -27.72
N GLU A 520 9.65 10.00 -27.52
CA GLU A 520 10.45 10.24 -26.30
C GLU A 520 9.59 10.29 -25.04
N CYS A 521 8.43 10.96 -25.12
CA CYS A 521 7.47 11.02 -24.02
C CYS A 521 6.99 9.61 -23.62
N LEU A 522 6.74 8.73 -24.60
CA LEU A 522 6.35 7.35 -24.33
C LEU A 522 7.48 6.54 -23.68
N ARG A 523 8.73 6.74 -24.11
CA ARG A 523 9.89 6.09 -23.48
C ARG A 523 9.99 6.49 -22.01
N VAL A 524 9.98 7.81 -21.73
CA VAL A 524 10.02 8.34 -20.36
C VAL A 524 8.84 7.81 -19.53
N PHE A 525 7.63 7.78 -20.09
CA PHE A 525 6.46 7.23 -19.41
C PHE A 525 6.68 5.78 -18.94
N PHE A 526 7.14 4.89 -19.83
CA PHE A 526 7.36 3.49 -19.45
C PHE A 526 8.53 3.31 -18.48
N THR A 527 9.60 4.08 -18.64
CA THR A 527 10.73 4.09 -17.70
C THR A 527 10.27 4.54 -16.31
N ASP A 528 9.62 5.70 -16.18
CA ASP A 528 9.14 6.22 -14.90
C ASP A 528 8.16 5.26 -14.21
N VAL A 529 7.26 4.63 -14.98
CA VAL A 529 6.34 3.62 -14.44
C VAL A 529 7.09 2.39 -13.96
N ALA A 530 8.06 1.90 -14.73
CA ALA A 530 8.79 0.70 -14.39
C ALA A 530 9.77 0.93 -13.22
N ASP A 531 10.34 2.13 -13.09
CA ASP A 531 11.19 2.54 -11.95
C ASP A 531 10.41 2.55 -10.64
N ALA A 532 9.18 3.08 -10.67
CA ALA A 532 8.36 3.22 -9.46
C ALA A 532 7.44 2.01 -9.17
N SER A 533 7.20 1.13 -10.13
CA SER A 533 6.27 0.00 -9.97
C SER A 533 6.83 -1.04 -9.00
N PRO A 534 6.06 -1.45 -7.97
CA PRO A 534 6.52 -2.45 -7.00
C PRO A 534 6.39 -3.89 -7.51
N ILE A 535 5.87 -4.08 -8.73
CA ILE A 535 5.77 -5.35 -9.45
C ILE A 535 6.27 -5.20 -10.89
N PRO A 536 6.76 -6.27 -11.54
CA PRO A 536 7.28 -6.17 -12.90
C PRO A 536 6.20 -5.78 -13.93
N VAL A 537 6.63 -5.05 -14.97
CA VAL A 537 5.76 -4.41 -15.95
C VAL A 537 5.86 -5.10 -17.32
N LEU A 538 4.70 -5.31 -17.95
CA LEU A 538 4.57 -5.70 -19.34
C LEU A 538 4.06 -4.51 -20.15
N VAL A 539 4.77 -4.20 -21.24
CA VAL A 539 4.36 -3.14 -22.16
C VAL A 539 3.27 -3.66 -23.09
N TYR A 540 2.12 -2.99 -23.10
CA TYR A 540 0.98 -3.36 -23.92
C TYR A 540 0.88 -2.45 -25.16
N SER A 541 1.10 -3.01 -26.36
CA SER A 541 0.87 -2.32 -27.63
C SER A 541 -0.47 -2.75 -28.24
N PHE A 542 -1.42 -1.81 -28.31
CA PHE A 542 -2.72 -2.03 -28.95
C PHE A 542 -3.23 -0.79 -29.71
N PRO A 543 -2.67 -0.48 -30.89
CA PRO A 543 -2.99 0.73 -31.66
C PRO A 543 -4.47 0.94 -31.95
N GLY A 544 -5.22 -0.16 -32.11
CA GLY A 544 -6.66 -0.14 -32.41
C GLY A 544 -7.52 0.54 -31.34
N ILE A 545 -7.08 0.56 -30.07
CA ILE A 545 -7.80 1.23 -28.97
C ILE A 545 -7.07 2.48 -28.46
N THR A 546 -5.78 2.61 -28.73
CA THR A 546 -4.95 3.75 -28.31
C THR A 546 -4.90 4.85 -29.38
N GLY A 547 -5.94 4.96 -30.21
CA GLY A 547 -6.02 5.99 -31.25
C GLY A 547 -4.85 5.97 -32.24
N GLY A 548 -4.26 4.80 -32.51
CA GLY A 548 -3.12 4.61 -33.39
C GLY A 548 -1.75 4.76 -32.73
N VAL A 549 -1.66 5.06 -31.42
CA VAL A 549 -0.37 5.10 -30.72
C VAL A 549 0.20 3.69 -30.63
N ASP A 550 1.37 3.50 -31.24
CA ASP A 550 2.08 2.23 -31.24
C ASP A 550 3.49 2.34 -30.63
N ILE A 551 3.90 1.27 -29.94
CA ILE A 551 5.26 1.09 -29.43
C ILE A 551 6.04 0.28 -30.43
N ASN A 552 6.89 0.91 -31.24
CA ASN A 552 7.66 0.21 -32.27
C ASN A 552 8.69 -0.77 -31.65
N SER A 553 9.31 -1.63 -32.49
CA SER A 553 10.26 -2.63 -31.99
C SER A 553 11.50 -2.04 -31.35
N ASP A 554 11.98 -0.89 -31.83
CA ASP A 554 13.25 -0.31 -31.39
C ASP A 554 13.08 0.24 -29.96
N MET A 555 11.97 0.94 -29.71
CA MET A 555 11.58 1.37 -28.36
C MET A 555 11.32 0.18 -27.45
N MET A 556 10.62 -0.86 -27.91
CA MET A 556 10.37 -2.04 -27.08
C MET A 556 11.67 -2.76 -26.70
N ALA A 557 12.60 -2.92 -27.65
CA ALA A 557 13.90 -3.52 -27.42
C ALA A 557 14.73 -2.70 -26.45
N ASP A 558 14.77 -1.37 -26.63
CA ASP A 558 15.45 -0.43 -25.74
C ASP A 558 14.91 -0.52 -24.31
N LEU A 559 13.58 -0.44 -24.13
CA LEU A 559 12.92 -0.60 -22.82
C LEU A 559 13.24 -1.95 -22.17
N ALA A 560 13.19 -3.03 -22.94
CA ALA A 560 13.45 -4.38 -22.43
C ALA A 560 14.91 -4.61 -22.04
N GLN A 561 15.87 -4.05 -22.79
CA GLN A 561 17.31 -4.21 -22.55
C GLN A 561 17.82 -3.30 -21.45
N ASN A 562 17.24 -2.10 -21.32
CA ASN A 562 17.75 -1.07 -20.43
C ASN A 562 16.98 -0.93 -19.12
N HIS A 563 15.83 -1.62 -18.96
CA HIS A 563 15.04 -1.54 -17.73
C HIS A 563 14.77 -2.92 -17.10
N PRO A 564 15.35 -3.24 -15.92
CA PRO A 564 15.27 -4.59 -15.32
C PRO A 564 13.86 -4.98 -14.85
N ASN A 565 12.98 -4.01 -14.63
CA ASN A 565 11.58 -4.24 -14.21
C ASN A 565 10.61 -4.34 -15.41
N ILE A 566 11.08 -4.21 -16.66
CA ILE A 566 10.26 -4.45 -17.86
C ILE A 566 10.51 -5.89 -18.31
N VAL A 567 9.52 -6.76 -18.12
CA VAL A 567 9.70 -8.22 -18.23
C VAL A 567 8.91 -8.85 -19.37
N GLY A 568 8.24 -8.06 -20.19
CA GLY A 568 7.57 -8.58 -21.36
C GLY A 568 6.73 -7.56 -22.09
N CYS A 569 6.04 -8.04 -23.12
CA CYS A 569 5.08 -7.26 -23.86
C CYS A 569 3.89 -8.11 -24.33
N LYS A 570 2.78 -7.40 -24.55
CA LYS A 570 1.59 -7.91 -25.23
C LYS A 570 1.39 -7.12 -26.51
N LEU A 571 1.38 -7.80 -27.66
CA LEU A 571 1.29 -7.20 -28.99
C LEU A 571 -0.04 -7.54 -29.65
N THR A 572 -0.98 -6.59 -29.68
CA THR A 572 -2.28 -6.71 -30.36
C THR A 572 -2.30 -5.98 -31.71
N CYS A 573 -1.14 -5.73 -32.31
CA CYS A 573 -1.01 -5.09 -33.62
C CYS A 573 -0.95 -6.08 -34.80
N ALA A 574 -0.83 -7.39 -34.53
CA ALA A 574 -0.66 -8.45 -35.52
C ALA A 574 0.55 -8.28 -36.48
N ASP A 575 1.48 -7.37 -36.19
CA ASP A 575 2.72 -7.18 -36.96
C ASP A 575 3.78 -8.23 -36.55
N MET A 576 3.88 -9.30 -37.34
CA MET A 576 4.86 -10.37 -37.10
C MET A 576 6.31 -9.92 -37.35
N GLY A 577 6.54 -8.94 -38.24
CA GLY A 577 7.88 -8.39 -38.47
C GLY A 577 8.38 -7.61 -37.26
N LYS A 578 7.49 -6.88 -36.58
CA LYS A 578 7.75 -6.26 -35.28
C LYS A 578 7.98 -7.29 -34.18
N LEU A 579 7.13 -8.32 -34.09
CA LEU A 579 7.29 -9.40 -33.12
C LEU A 579 8.66 -10.07 -33.25
N ASN A 580 9.06 -10.49 -34.45
CA ASN A 580 10.33 -11.18 -34.68
C ASN A 580 11.54 -10.32 -34.29
N ARG A 581 11.51 -9.01 -34.57
CA ARG A 581 12.57 -8.08 -34.14
C ARG A 581 12.68 -7.98 -32.62
N ILE A 582 11.54 -7.92 -31.92
CA ILE A 582 11.50 -7.87 -30.46
C ILE A 582 12.01 -9.18 -29.87
N VAL A 583 11.54 -10.33 -30.36
CA VAL A 583 11.99 -11.65 -29.90
C VAL A 583 13.50 -11.80 -30.07
N SER A 584 14.03 -11.44 -31.24
CA SER A 584 15.47 -11.46 -31.53
C SER A 584 16.27 -10.54 -30.60
N ALA A 585 15.81 -9.30 -30.40
CA ALA A 585 16.51 -8.33 -29.56
C ALA A 585 16.49 -8.67 -28.06
N THR A 586 15.44 -9.32 -27.59
CA THR A 586 15.23 -9.62 -26.16
C THR A 586 15.59 -11.05 -25.77
N ARG A 587 15.78 -11.95 -26.76
CA ARG A 587 15.86 -13.40 -26.57
C ARG A 587 14.68 -13.90 -25.75
N ALA A 588 13.47 -13.57 -26.20
CA ALA A 588 12.24 -13.85 -25.47
C ALA A 588 12.12 -15.34 -25.10
N VAL A 589 11.60 -15.62 -23.90
CA VAL A 589 11.41 -16.99 -23.40
C VAL A 589 10.43 -17.72 -24.32
N ASN A 590 10.80 -18.90 -24.78
CA ASN A 590 9.93 -19.78 -25.55
C ASN A 590 10.12 -21.23 -25.12
N ARG A 591 9.26 -22.13 -25.60
CA ARG A 591 9.27 -23.55 -25.21
C ARG A 591 10.26 -24.40 -26.02
N SER A 592 10.81 -23.85 -27.09
CA SER A 592 11.67 -24.55 -28.05
C SER A 592 13.15 -24.50 -27.67
N PHE A 593 13.56 -23.61 -26.77
CA PHE A 593 14.91 -23.55 -26.21
C PHE A 593 14.89 -23.91 -24.72
N GLU A 594 15.47 -25.06 -24.37
CA GLU A 594 15.75 -25.41 -22.97
C GLU A 594 16.59 -24.33 -22.29
N ALA A 595 16.35 -24.18 -20.99
CA ALA A 595 16.78 -23.10 -20.08
C ALA A 595 18.31 -22.95 -19.84
N ALA A 596 19.15 -23.23 -20.83
CA ALA A 596 20.61 -23.34 -20.67
C ALA A 596 21.41 -22.04 -20.95
N GLU A 597 20.85 -21.01 -21.62
CA GLU A 597 21.65 -19.84 -22.08
C GLU A 597 21.13 -18.44 -21.67
N GLN A 598 20.13 -18.33 -20.79
CA GLN A 598 19.63 -17.03 -20.33
C GLN A 598 20.27 -16.60 -19.01
N LYS A 599 21.49 -16.04 -19.07
CA LYS A 599 22.14 -15.41 -17.90
C LYS A 599 22.12 -13.88 -17.88
N ASP A 600 21.86 -13.20 -19.01
CA ASP A 600 22.29 -11.80 -19.12
C ASP A 600 21.21 -10.75 -19.48
N CYS A 601 19.95 -11.07 -19.81
CA CYS A 601 19.00 -10.03 -20.26
C CYS A 601 17.95 -9.56 -19.23
N CYS A 602 17.35 -10.42 -18.41
CA CYS A 602 16.40 -9.99 -17.38
C CYS A 602 16.35 -11.01 -16.24
N ARG A 603 16.30 -10.58 -14.97
CA ARG A 603 16.23 -11.45 -13.78
C ARG A 603 15.06 -12.46 -13.79
N TYR A 604 14.05 -12.24 -14.64
CA TYR A 604 12.81 -13.03 -14.72
C TYR A 604 12.53 -13.66 -16.11
N GLY A 605 13.37 -13.40 -17.12
CA GLY A 605 13.11 -13.74 -18.54
C GLY A 605 12.07 -12.83 -19.20
N PHE A 606 12.31 -12.38 -20.44
CA PHE A 606 11.38 -11.51 -21.18
C PHE A 606 10.33 -12.33 -21.94
N VAL A 607 9.03 -12.07 -21.76
CA VAL A 607 7.97 -12.72 -22.56
C VAL A 607 7.44 -11.81 -23.68
N CYS A 608 7.34 -12.33 -24.89
CA CYS A 608 6.76 -11.62 -26.04
C CYS A 608 5.45 -12.32 -26.47
N LEU A 609 4.31 -11.75 -26.06
CA LEU A 609 2.99 -12.39 -26.19
C LEU A 609 2.17 -11.76 -27.31
N GLY A 610 1.53 -12.59 -28.14
CA GLY A 610 0.49 -12.16 -29.07
C GLY A 610 -0.80 -11.73 -28.35
N GLY A 611 -1.57 -10.84 -28.97
CA GLY A 611 -2.81 -10.30 -28.41
C GLY A 611 -4.09 -11.08 -28.74
N ASN A 612 -4.03 -12.04 -29.66
CA ASN A 612 -5.17 -12.82 -30.15
C ASN A 612 -4.74 -14.26 -30.45
N ALA A 613 -5.71 -15.17 -30.55
CA ALA A 613 -5.44 -16.58 -30.88
C ALA A 613 -5.45 -16.85 -32.40
N ASP A 614 -5.99 -15.94 -33.22
CA ASP A 614 -6.08 -16.08 -34.68
C ASP A 614 -4.73 -16.16 -35.39
N PHE A 615 -3.69 -15.58 -34.80
CA PHE A 615 -2.30 -15.63 -35.28
C PHE A 615 -1.33 -16.32 -34.32
N LEU A 616 -1.82 -17.21 -33.44
CA LEU A 616 -1.00 -17.88 -32.42
C LEU A 616 0.17 -18.67 -33.03
N ILE A 617 -0.07 -19.47 -34.07
CA ILE A 617 1.01 -20.23 -34.73
C ILE A 617 2.09 -19.30 -35.26
N GLN A 618 1.72 -18.15 -35.83
CA GLN A 618 2.66 -17.19 -36.39
C GLN A 618 3.52 -16.56 -35.29
N VAL A 619 2.94 -16.30 -34.11
CA VAL A 619 3.70 -15.88 -32.92
C VAL A 619 4.70 -16.95 -32.53
N LEU A 620 4.30 -18.21 -32.46
CA LEU A 620 5.18 -19.31 -32.06
C LEU A 620 6.25 -19.63 -33.11
N ALA A 621 5.93 -19.47 -34.39
CA ALA A 621 6.89 -19.59 -35.50
C ALA A 621 7.94 -18.48 -35.48
N GLY A 622 7.56 -17.29 -34.99
CA GLY A 622 8.46 -16.19 -34.69
C GLY A 622 9.18 -16.31 -33.34
N GLU A 623 9.12 -17.49 -32.70
CA GLU A 623 9.69 -17.79 -31.39
C GLU A 623 9.15 -16.92 -30.23
N GLY A 624 7.95 -16.34 -30.42
CA GLY A 624 7.23 -15.66 -29.36
C GLY A 624 6.77 -16.62 -28.26
N SER A 625 6.42 -16.05 -27.10
CA SER A 625 6.18 -16.79 -25.87
C SER A 625 4.77 -17.40 -25.77
N GLY A 626 3.84 -17.03 -26.65
CA GLY A 626 2.43 -17.46 -26.58
C GLY A 626 1.48 -16.29 -26.79
N ALA A 627 0.30 -16.30 -26.14
CA ALA A 627 -0.71 -15.27 -26.36
C ALA A 627 -1.52 -14.94 -25.10
N VAL A 628 -1.90 -13.66 -24.97
CA VAL A 628 -3.00 -13.19 -24.11
C VAL A 628 -4.22 -13.02 -25.01
N CYS A 629 -5.15 -13.97 -25.03
CA CYS A 629 -6.22 -14.00 -26.03
C CYS A 629 -7.63 -14.10 -25.42
N GLY A 630 -8.54 -13.24 -25.89
CA GLY A 630 -9.92 -13.18 -25.38
C GLY A 630 -10.73 -14.45 -25.60
N LEU A 631 -10.46 -15.18 -26.68
CA LEU A 631 -11.09 -16.46 -27.00
C LEU A 631 -10.91 -17.51 -25.89
N ALA A 632 -9.82 -17.45 -25.13
CA ALA A 632 -9.56 -18.37 -24.03
C ALA A 632 -10.65 -18.32 -22.94
N ASN A 633 -11.44 -17.25 -22.82
CA ASN A 633 -12.59 -17.21 -21.90
C ASN A 633 -13.67 -18.24 -22.28
N ILE A 634 -13.81 -18.58 -23.57
CA ILE A 634 -14.82 -19.53 -24.05
C ILE A 634 -14.21 -20.91 -24.26
N THR A 635 -13.08 -20.96 -24.98
CA THR A 635 -12.44 -22.21 -25.40
C THR A 635 -10.96 -22.26 -25.00
N PRO A 636 -10.66 -22.25 -23.69
CA PRO A 636 -9.28 -22.24 -23.20
C PRO A 636 -8.50 -23.50 -23.60
N ARG A 637 -9.13 -24.69 -23.58
CA ARG A 637 -8.44 -25.94 -23.90
C ARG A 637 -8.07 -26.03 -25.36
N ALA A 638 -8.92 -25.54 -26.26
CA ALA A 638 -8.59 -25.44 -27.69
C ALA A 638 -7.35 -24.55 -27.92
N CYS A 639 -7.25 -23.41 -27.22
CA CYS A 639 -6.09 -22.52 -27.30
C CYS A 639 -4.82 -23.18 -26.74
N VAL A 640 -4.91 -23.83 -25.57
CA VAL A 640 -3.78 -24.54 -24.94
C VAL A 640 -3.32 -25.71 -25.82
N ASN A 641 -4.26 -26.50 -26.34
CA ASN A 641 -3.95 -27.60 -27.25
C ASN A 641 -3.27 -27.13 -28.53
N LEU A 642 -3.68 -25.98 -29.09
CA LEU A 642 -3.01 -25.40 -30.25
C LEU A 642 -1.55 -25.00 -29.93
N PHE A 643 -1.32 -24.37 -28.79
CA PHE A 643 0.02 -24.06 -28.30
C PHE A 643 0.87 -25.33 -28.11
N ASP A 644 0.30 -26.38 -27.54
CA ASP A 644 0.98 -27.66 -27.29
C ASP A 644 1.29 -28.41 -28.59
N LEU A 645 0.35 -28.51 -29.53
CA LEU A 645 0.56 -29.17 -30.82
C LEU A 645 1.71 -28.53 -31.58
N TRP A 646 1.76 -27.19 -31.65
CA TRP A 646 2.87 -26.50 -32.30
C TRP A 646 4.19 -26.74 -31.57
N SER A 647 4.20 -26.57 -30.25
CA SER A 647 5.40 -26.74 -29.42
C SER A 647 5.99 -28.15 -29.49
N ASN A 648 5.16 -29.16 -29.69
CA ASN A 648 5.56 -30.57 -29.79
C ASN A 648 5.89 -30.98 -31.24
N GLY A 649 5.91 -30.05 -32.20
CA GLY A 649 6.24 -30.33 -33.60
C GLY A 649 5.10 -30.95 -34.42
N ASN A 650 3.88 -31.01 -33.89
CA ASN A 650 2.70 -31.53 -34.59
C ASN A 650 2.09 -30.46 -35.51
N TYR A 651 2.87 -29.97 -36.46
CA TYR A 651 2.55 -28.77 -37.24
C TYR A 651 1.28 -28.89 -38.10
N HIS A 652 1.00 -30.07 -38.64
CA HIS A 652 -0.20 -30.29 -39.47
C HIS A 652 -1.49 -30.18 -38.65
N ASP A 653 -1.52 -30.82 -37.48
CA ASP A 653 -2.67 -30.79 -36.58
C ASP A 653 -2.82 -29.42 -35.93
N ALA A 654 -1.70 -28.77 -35.59
CA ALA A 654 -1.68 -27.38 -35.15
C ALA A 654 -2.30 -26.47 -36.23
N ALA A 655 -1.88 -26.57 -37.50
CA ALA A 655 -2.41 -25.76 -38.59
C ALA A 655 -3.92 -25.99 -38.79
N SER A 656 -4.37 -27.23 -38.68
CA SER A 656 -5.80 -27.59 -38.77
C SER A 656 -6.60 -26.96 -37.63
N LEU A 657 -6.11 -27.04 -36.39
CA LEU A 657 -6.76 -26.43 -35.23
C LEU A 657 -6.70 -24.89 -35.28
N GLN A 658 -5.59 -24.30 -35.74
CA GLN A 658 -5.44 -22.86 -35.94
C GLN A 658 -6.52 -22.30 -36.87
N ALA A 659 -6.93 -23.04 -37.91
CA ALA A 659 -7.99 -22.59 -38.81
C ALA A 659 -9.34 -22.45 -38.08
N ALA A 660 -9.69 -23.40 -37.21
CA ALA A 660 -10.90 -23.34 -36.39
C ALA A 660 -10.80 -22.25 -35.31
N VAL A 661 -9.65 -22.16 -34.63
CA VAL A 661 -9.35 -21.11 -33.64
C VAL A 661 -9.44 -19.72 -34.26
N ALA A 662 -8.87 -19.50 -35.45
CA ALA A 662 -8.90 -18.21 -36.13
C ALA A 662 -10.32 -17.78 -36.52
N ARG A 663 -11.15 -18.70 -37.02
CA ARG A 663 -12.57 -18.43 -37.27
C ARG A 663 -13.31 -18.04 -35.97
N GLY A 664 -13.07 -18.75 -34.88
CA GLY A 664 -13.67 -18.46 -33.58
C GLY A 664 -13.20 -17.13 -32.98
N ASP A 665 -11.89 -16.86 -33.00
CA ASP A 665 -11.30 -15.63 -32.47
C ASP A 665 -11.78 -14.40 -33.26
N TRP A 666 -11.91 -14.52 -34.58
CA TRP A 666 -12.51 -13.47 -35.42
C TRP A 666 -13.96 -13.18 -35.05
N LEU A 667 -14.77 -14.21 -34.77
CA LEU A 667 -16.17 -14.05 -34.36
C LEU A 667 -16.29 -13.31 -33.02
N VAL A 668 -15.49 -13.68 -32.02
CA VAL A 668 -15.50 -12.99 -30.71
C VAL A 668 -14.91 -11.59 -30.79
N THR A 669 -13.93 -11.37 -31.66
CA THR A 669 -13.36 -10.03 -31.92
C THR A 669 -14.40 -9.11 -32.55
N LYS A 670 -15.16 -9.60 -33.54
CA LYS A 670 -16.22 -8.82 -34.20
C LYS A 670 -17.41 -8.53 -33.29
N SER A 671 -17.78 -9.49 -32.45
CA SER A 671 -18.92 -9.36 -31.52
C SER A 671 -18.55 -8.68 -30.19
N GLY A 672 -17.26 -8.55 -29.90
CA GLY A 672 -16.72 -7.88 -28.74
C GLY A 672 -17.14 -8.51 -27.41
N ILE A 673 -17.09 -7.71 -26.35
CA ILE A 673 -17.44 -8.10 -24.98
C ILE A 673 -18.89 -8.63 -24.87
N PRO A 674 -19.91 -8.02 -25.52
CA PRO A 674 -21.26 -8.57 -25.52
C PRO A 674 -21.34 -9.98 -26.13
N GLY A 675 -20.58 -10.24 -27.19
CA GLY A 675 -20.51 -11.55 -27.82
C GLY A 675 -19.88 -12.62 -26.92
N LEU A 676 -18.74 -12.30 -26.30
CA LEU A 676 -18.08 -13.19 -25.33
C LEU A 676 -19.02 -13.57 -24.18
N LYS A 677 -19.68 -12.57 -23.58
CA LYS A 677 -20.66 -12.80 -22.49
C LYS A 677 -21.87 -13.61 -22.95
N SER A 678 -22.38 -13.36 -24.15
CA SER A 678 -23.51 -14.13 -24.72
C SER A 678 -23.14 -15.60 -24.97
N LEU A 679 -21.93 -15.87 -25.48
CA LEU A 679 -21.42 -17.22 -25.68
C LEU A 679 -21.23 -17.95 -24.33
N LEU A 680 -20.66 -17.28 -23.33
CA LEU A 680 -20.57 -17.84 -21.98
C LEU A 680 -21.97 -18.18 -21.42
N GLN A 681 -22.91 -17.24 -21.54
CA GLN A 681 -24.27 -17.41 -21.02
C GLN A 681 -24.97 -18.62 -21.65
N HIS A 682 -24.76 -18.83 -22.95
CA HIS A 682 -25.38 -19.93 -23.67
C HIS A 682 -24.74 -21.29 -23.36
N TYR A 683 -23.41 -21.39 -23.46
CA TYR A 683 -22.72 -22.68 -23.38
C TYR A 683 -22.36 -23.10 -21.95
N PHE A 684 -22.24 -22.16 -21.02
CA PHE A 684 -21.78 -22.42 -19.65
C PHE A 684 -22.77 -21.93 -18.58
N GLY A 685 -23.89 -21.32 -18.98
CA GLY A 685 -24.98 -20.92 -18.07
C GLY A 685 -24.72 -19.64 -17.27
N TYR A 686 -23.61 -18.95 -17.51
CA TYR A 686 -23.29 -17.67 -16.87
C TYR A 686 -22.60 -16.76 -17.88
N GLY A 687 -22.75 -15.45 -17.79
CA GLY A 687 -22.13 -14.52 -18.73
C GLY A 687 -22.68 -13.11 -18.56
N GLY A 688 -24.02 -13.04 -18.43
CA GLY A 688 -24.73 -11.79 -18.17
C GLY A 688 -24.56 -10.78 -19.30
N TYR A 689 -24.59 -9.50 -18.94
CA TYR A 689 -24.45 -8.39 -19.87
C TYR A 689 -23.16 -7.60 -19.60
N ALA A 690 -22.65 -6.95 -20.65
CA ALA A 690 -21.64 -5.92 -20.50
C ALA A 690 -22.24 -4.69 -19.81
N ARG A 691 -21.41 -3.93 -19.09
CA ARG A 691 -21.87 -2.68 -18.46
C ARG A 691 -22.12 -1.64 -19.55
N LYS A 692 -23.18 -0.85 -19.40
CA LYS A 692 -23.46 0.28 -20.29
C LYS A 692 -22.24 1.22 -20.34
N PRO A 693 -21.94 1.84 -21.50
CA PRO A 693 -22.79 1.97 -22.69
C PRO A 693 -22.66 0.85 -23.73
N LEU A 694 -22.00 -0.28 -23.43
CA LEU A 694 -21.92 -1.37 -24.40
C LEU A 694 -23.32 -1.92 -24.74
N PRO A 695 -23.59 -2.19 -26.03
CA PRO A 695 -24.91 -2.63 -26.46
C PRO A 695 -25.17 -4.08 -26.02
N ARG A 696 -26.45 -4.41 -25.91
CA ARG A 696 -26.88 -5.80 -25.86
C ARG A 696 -27.03 -6.33 -27.28
N LEU A 697 -26.69 -7.59 -27.50
CA LEU A 697 -27.00 -8.25 -28.76
C LEU A 697 -28.51 -8.42 -28.91
N SER A 698 -29.01 -8.23 -30.11
CA SER A 698 -30.35 -8.65 -30.50
C SER A 698 -30.44 -10.18 -30.50
N LYS A 699 -31.65 -10.72 -30.36
CA LYS A 699 -31.87 -12.18 -30.44
C LYS A 699 -31.33 -12.79 -31.74
N GLN A 700 -31.42 -12.06 -32.85
CA GLN A 700 -30.90 -12.53 -34.14
C GLN A 700 -29.37 -12.59 -34.14
N GLU A 701 -28.70 -11.58 -33.58
CA GLU A 701 -27.24 -11.59 -33.43
C GLU A 701 -26.77 -12.71 -32.50
N GLU A 702 -27.50 -12.99 -31.42
CA GLU A 702 -27.19 -14.11 -30.54
C GLU A 702 -27.29 -15.46 -31.25
N ILE A 703 -28.33 -15.68 -32.06
CA ILE A 703 -28.51 -16.93 -32.84
C ILE A 703 -27.35 -17.10 -33.83
N ILE A 704 -27.08 -16.07 -34.64
CA ILE A 704 -26.01 -16.11 -35.64
C ILE A 704 -24.65 -16.36 -34.98
N LEU A 705 -24.37 -15.70 -33.85
CA LEU A 705 -23.11 -15.88 -33.13
C LEU A 705 -22.96 -17.32 -32.61
N ARG A 706 -24.01 -17.89 -32.02
CA ARG A 706 -24.00 -19.27 -31.50
C ARG A 706 -23.77 -20.30 -32.59
N GLU A 707 -24.52 -20.20 -33.69
CA GLU A 707 -24.41 -21.11 -34.84
C GLU A 707 -23.02 -21.02 -35.47
N SER A 708 -22.49 -19.81 -35.63
CA SER A 708 -21.16 -19.59 -36.20
C SER A 708 -20.03 -20.11 -35.30
N PHE A 709 -20.25 -20.16 -33.98
CA PHE A 709 -19.25 -20.62 -33.00
C PHE A 709 -19.30 -22.13 -32.73
N GLN A 710 -20.27 -22.85 -33.33
CA GLN A 710 -20.56 -24.25 -33.03
C GLN A 710 -19.37 -25.19 -33.30
N GLU A 711 -18.59 -24.95 -34.35
CA GLU A 711 -17.41 -25.75 -34.68
C GLU A 711 -16.40 -25.76 -33.53
N LEU A 712 -16.03 -24.57 -33.04
CA LEU A 712 -14.96 -24.43 -32.06
C LEU A 712 -15.39 -24.88 -30.66
N ILE A 713 -16.63 -24.60 -30.25
CA ILE A 713 -17.12 -25.09 -28.97
C ILE A 713 -17.22 -26.62 -28.94
N ASN A 714 -17.55 -27.27 -30.06
CA ASN A 714 -17.54 -28.73 -30.16
C ASN A 714 -16.12 -29.31 -30.04
N ILE A 715 -15.09 -28.57 -30.47
CA ILE A 715 -13.69 -28.95 -30.22
C ILE A 715 -13.36 -28.81 -28.74
N GLU A 716 -13.69 -27.67 -28.12
CA GLU A 716 -13.46 -27.42 -26.69
C GLU A 716 -14.07 -28.51 -25.80
N LEU A 717 -15.33 -28.86 -26.04
CA LEU A 717 -16.06 -29.87 -25.26
C LEU A 717 -15.50 -31.28 -25.42
N ARG A 718 -14.80 -31.59 -26.53
CA ARG A 718 -14.11 -32.87 -26.71
C ARG A 718 -12.77 -32.95 -26.00
N LEU A 719 -12.21 -31.81 -25.57
CA LEU A 719 -10.95 -31.71 -24.83
C LEU A 719 -11.16 -31.65 -23.31
N GLN A 720 -12.42 -31.59 -22.85
CA GLN A 720 -12.80 -31.74 -21.43
C GLN A 720 -12.72 -33.20 -21.03
#